data_AF-A0ABD7ISV7-F1
#
_entry.id   AF-A0ABD7ISV7-F1
#
_cell.length_a   1.000
_cell.length_b   1.000
_cell.length_c   1.000
_cell.angle_alpha   90.00
_cell.angle_beta   90.00
_cell.angle_gamma   90.00
#
_symmetry.space_group_name_H-M   'P 1'
#
loop_
_entity.id
_entity.type
_entity.pdbx_description
1 polymer ?
#
loop_
_entity_poly.entity_id
_entity_poly.type
_entity_poly.pdbx_seq_one_letter_code
_entity_poly.pdbx_strand_id
1 'polypeptide(L)'
;MADQLVLDTQQWLNSTYGDVDGFGSVPENGLTGWDTIYGLTRGLQHELGITDLVDNFGPTTAKLFDEIADDIVPGYSGNIAYIIQGGFWCKGIDPAAFDGKFTSDTASAVTTMKEYAGLSDTSGTLDSQFMAALLNMSAFTLVADGYEKIRTMQQQLNHDYLAYTGILPCDGVYQRDTNTALIYALQAEEGLDTDTASGTYGPMTQELTPTVSTGDDNNFVRILQWGLYVNNQAYTGDFDGSYTLDVSSSVATFESDMALPETSGASAGLDVFMSLLTSAGNPDRDAVACDTSHQIDANEAAALSSAGYKYVGRYLTGTAGTGSSEVDKNLTTSEISILTNAGLKIFPIYQDGASDDEDYFTQTKGSSDGRKAGLAAMQLGFPDDTIIYFAVDVDIQDGDIAGTVEPYFTGVANGINSFGFKVGIYATRNVANTIITDGLADKAFVSDMSTGFSGNLGFPMPSEWSFDQFNEVTFDDFYIDKVASNSSRSTAVDDFSAGSSVGGSDDLAKINEIVQSLSETDSIFSFVKDITIEATSKTYKVETPAVDLSLTVDLEGSISDDDGDTSINYNVNDGSVNFTLDDEISQIIAENTAGFTDTTVTASLDGIASVIKDGDIKSGMSVKATGTSITFKVDSTFEHESTNGKTYEIEYEVTLVAEFHSIISPLPAWVTAVQADEHNTSVDDAKANAPEITTVLLRVGTAAVVALAITGLIMTATFLPSIIPGLIALAAA
;
A
#
# COMPACT_ATOMS: atom_id res chain seq x y z
N MET A 1 2.92 13.11 -28.30
CA MET A 1 3.52 13.52 -29.61
C MET A 1 4.23 14.83 -29.36
N ALA A 2 5.43 15.04 -29.89
CA ALA A 2 6.17 16.28 -29.67
C ALA A 2 5.43 17.47 -30.31
N ASP A 3 5.25 18.54 -29.56
CA ASP A 3 4.74 19.83 -30.03
C ASP A 3 5.91 20.67 -30.55
N GLN A 4 5.82 21.11 -31.80
CA GLN A 4 6.89 21.87 -32.45
C GLN A 4 7.13 23.23 -31.79
N LEU A 5 6.11 23.89 -31.26
CA LEU A 5 6.24 25.21 -30.65
C LEU A 5 6.78 25.13 -29.23
N VAL A 6 6.50 24.01 -28.53
CA VAL A 6 7.21 23.67 -27.29
C VAL A 6 8.69 23.39 -27.58
N LEU A 7 9.00 22.65 -28.65
CA LEU A 7 10.39 22.40 -29.05
C LEU A 7 11.13 23.71 -29.40
N ASP A 8 10.49 24.59 -30.17
CA ASP A 8 11.05 25.90 -30.53
C ASP A 8 11.29 26.77 -29.27
N THR A 9 10.39 26.67 -28.28
CA THR A 9 10.55 27.33 -26.96
C THR A 9 11.76 26.78 -26.21
N GLN A 10 11.92 25.46 -26.14
CA GLN A 10 13.04 24.80 -25.46
C GLN A 10 14.39 25.17 -26.11
N GLN A 11 14.45 25.17 -27.45
CA GLN A 11 15.63 25.59 -28.20
C GLN A 11 15.97 27.06 -27.97
N TRP A 12 14.96 27.92 -27.97
CA TRP A 12 15.13 29.34 -27.69
C TRP A 12 15.66 29.59 -26.26
N LEU A 13 15.12 28.89 -25.26
CA LEU A 13 15.59 28.95 -23.88
C LEU A 13 17.07 28.59 -23.77
N ASN A 14 17.48 27.45 -24.33
CA ASN A 14 18.88 27.02 -24.31
C ASN A 14 19.79 27.99 -25.07
N SER A 15 19.35 28.49 -26.23
CA SER A 15 20.14 29.44 -27.03
C SER A 15 20.26 30.82 -26.38
N THR A 16 19.28 31.25 -25.60
CA THR A 16 19.23 32.61 -25.03
C THR A 16 19.86 32.66 -23.65
N TYR A 17 19.66 31.62 -22.83
CA TYR A 17 20.04 31.59 -21.43
C TYR A 17 21.02 30.49 -21.05
N GLY A 18 21.41 29.59 -21.95
CA GLY A 18 22.31 28.46 -21.62
C GLY A 18 23.68 28.88 -21.08
N ASP A 19 24.13 30.10 -21.38
CA ASP A 19 25.37 30.69 -20.84
C ASP A 19 25.16 31.57 -19.58
N VAL A 20 23.91 31.69 -19.10
CA VAL A 20 23.57 32.45 -17.88
C VAL A 20 23.83 31.60 -16.65
N ASP A 21 24.57 32.15 -15.70
CA ASP A 21 24.88 31.47 -14.45
C ASP A 21 23.59 31.15 -13.68
N GLY A 22 23.47 29.91 -13.18
CA GLY A 22 22.27 29.41 -12.52
C GLY A 22 21.10 28.99 -13.42
N PHE A 23 21.14 29.20 -14.74
CA PHE A 23 20.05 28.79 -15.64
C PHE A 23 20.05 27.29 -15.95
N GLY A 24 21.22 26.71 -16.23
CA GLY A 24 21.34 25.30 -16.63
C GLY A 24 20.89 25.04 -18.08
N SER A 25 20.08 24.00 -18.30
CA SER A 25 19.61 23.59 -19.63
C SER A 25 18.22 22.97 -19.55
N VAL A 26 17.47 23.02 -20.65
CA VAL A 26 16.15 22.41 -20.80
C VAL A 26 16.21 21.30 -21.86
N PRO A 27 15.55 20.14 -21.67
CA PRO A 27 15.45 19.11 -22.70
C PRO A 27 14.73 19.62 -23.96
N GLU A 28 15.31 19.40 -25.14
CA GLU A 28 14.72 19.78 -26.44
C GLU A 28 13.95 18.60 -27.07
N ASN A 29 12.83 18.22 -26.45
CA ASN A 29 12.04 17.05 -26.83
C ASN A 29 10.62 17.37 -27.33
N GLY A 30 10.23 18.65 -27.32
CA GLY A 30 8.89 19.12 -27.67
C GLY A 30 7.78 18.62 -26.74
N LEU A 31 8.13 18.16 -25.54
CA LEU A 31 7.18 17.74 -24.52
C LEU A 31 7.10 18.81 -23.43
N THR A 32 5.89 19.22 -23.08
CA THR A 32 5.67 20.04 -21.89
C THR A 32 6.08 19.23 -20.65
N GLY A 33 6.75 19.90 -19.70
CA GLY A 33 7.15 19.30 -18.43
C GLY A 33 7.83 20.31 -17.52
N TRP A 34 8.08 19.89 -16.27
CA TRP A 34 8.67 20.74 -15.24
C TRP A 34 9.96 21.42 -15.68
N ASP A 35 10.87 20.72 -16.36
CA ASP A 35 12.13 21.32 -16.84
C ASP A 35 11.92 22.52 -17.77
N THR A 36 10.89 22.47 -18.63
CA THR A 36 10.59 23.57 -19.55
C THR A 36 9.99 24.75 -18.78
N ILE A 37 9.07 24.49 -17.85
CA ILE A 37 8.49 25.51 -16.98
C ILE A 37 9.56 26.16 -16.10
N TYR A 38 10.45 25.39 -15.49
CA TYR A 38 11.60 25.90 -14.71
C TYR A 38 12.54 26.73 -15.57
N GLY A 39 12.79 26.33 -16.82
CA GLY A 39 13.50 27.15 -17.80
C GLY A 39 12.83 28.51 -18.03
N LEU A 40 11.52 28.53 -18.28
CA LEU A 40 10.76 29.78 -18.47
C LEU A 40 10.79 30.67 -17.22
N THR A 41 10.64 30.10 -16.03
CA THR A 41 10.69 30.81 -14.74
C THR A 41 12.07 31.42 -14.48
N ARG A 42 13.15 30.66 -14.67
CA ARG A 42 14.52 31.16 -14.51
C ARG A 42 14.86 32.22 -15.56
N GLY A 43 14.40 32.03 -16.80
CA GLY A 43 14.50 33.04 -17.86
C GLY A 43 13.83 34.36 -17.44
N LEU A 44 12.61 34.30 -16.91
CA LEU A 44 11.91 35.49 -16.40
C LEU A 44 12.67 36.16 -15.26
N GLN A 45 13.13 35.38 -14.28
CA GLN A 45 13.91 35.89 -13.16
C GLN A 45 15.15 36.65 -13.63
N HIS A 46 15.86 36.12 -14.63
CA HIS A 46 17.01 36.79 -15.23
C HIS A 46 16.63 38.13 -15.88
N GLU A 47 15.54 38.17 -16.67
CA GLU A 47 15.05 39.41 -17.30
C GLU A 47 14.61 40.46 -16.27
N LEU A 48 14.14 40.02 -15.09
CA LEU A 48 13.81 40.88 -13.95
C LEU A 48 15.05 41.33 -13.15
N GLY A 49 16.26 40.90 -13.54
CA GLY A 49 17.52 41.27 -12.89
C GLY A 49 17.84 40.46 -11.63
N ILE A 50 17.17 39.33 -11.41
CA ILE A 50 17.51 38.38 -10.33
C ILE A 50 18.74 37.57 -10.76
N THR A 51 19.74 37.46 -9.88
CA THR A 51 20.99 36.74 -10.16
C THR A 51 20.98 35.30 -9.64
N ASP A 52 20.34 35.07 -8.48
CA ASP A 52 20.23 33.74 -7.88
C ASP A 52 18.95 33.08 -8.39
N LEU A 53 19.06 32.40 -9.53
CA LEU A 53 17.92 31.79 -10.22
C LEU A 53 17.45 30.51 -9.50
N VAL A 54 16.14 30.33 -9.39
CA VAL A 54 15.51 29.17 -8.74
C VAL A 54 14.29 28.71 -9.52
N ASP A 55 13.93 27.44 -9.38
CA ASP A 55 12.84 26.78 -10.11
C ASP A 55 11.43 27.18 -9.63
N ASN A 56 11.31 28.18 -8.74
CA ASN A 56 10.04 28.65 -8.18
C ASN A 56 9.74 30.12 -8.50
N PHE A 57 8.47 30.41 -8.79
CA PHE A 57 7.95 31.78 -8.90
C PHE A 57 7.65 32.33 -7.49
N GLY A 58 8.67 32.91 -6.85
CA GLY A 58 8.58 33.38 -5.47
C GLY A 58 8.17 34.85 -5.30
N PRO A 59 8.05 35.34 -4.05
CA PRO A 59 7.64 36.72 -3.75
C PRO A 59 8.52 37.80 -4.39
N THR A 60 9.83 37.55 -4.54
CA THR A 60 10.74 38.48 -5.23
C THR A 60 10.42 38.60 -6.71
N THR A 61 10.21 37.47 -7.39
CA THR A 61 9.81 37.42 -8.81
C THR A 61 8.47 38.12 -9.01
N ALA A 62 7.49 37.84 -8.14
CA ALA A 62 6.17 38.45 -8.20
C ALA A 62 6.25 39.98 -8.11
N LYS A 63 6.91 40.49 -7.07
CA LYS A 63 7.07 41.93 -6.87
C LYS A 63 7.75 42.61 -8.06
N LEU A 64 8.85 42.06 -8.57
CA LEU A 64 9.59 42.67 -9.68
C LEU A 64 8.81 42.60 -10.99
N PHE A 65 8.01 41.56 -11.21
CA PHE A 65 7.13 41.48 -12.37
C PHE A 65 6.05 42.56 -12.33
N ASP A 66 5.40 42.76 -11.19
CA ASP A 66 4.36 43.79 -11.04
C ASP A 66 4.90 45.22 -11.25
N GLU A 67 6.20 45.47 -10.98
CA GLU A 67 6.83 46.77 -11.27
C GLU A 67 6.90 47.09 -12.77
N ILE A 68 6.83 46.09 -13.66
CA ILE A 68 6.93 46.25 -15.11
C ILE A 68 5.68 45.80 -15.90
N ALA A 69 4.70 45.20 -15.23
CA ALA A 69 3.56 44.55 -15.89
C ALA A 69 2.75 45.50 -16.79
N ASP A 70 2.58 46.76 -16.37
CA ASP A 70 1.88 47.81 -17.13
C ASP A 70 2.58 48.16 -18.47
N ASP A 71 3.88 47.87 -18.61
CA ASP A 71 4.65 48.10 -19.83
C ASP A 71 4.54 46.91 -20.82
N ILE A 72 4.11 45.73 -20.37
CA ILE A 72 3.97 44.52 -21.18
C ILE A 72 2.57 44.48 -21.83
N VAL A 73 2.39 45.35 -22.81
CA VAL A 73 1.12 45.54 -23.54
C VAL A 73 1.33 45.44 -25.05
N PRO A 74 0.27 45.39 -25.89
CA PRO A 74 0.42 45.32 -27.34
C PRO A 74 1.40 46.37 -27.91
N GLY A 75 2.50 45.91 -28.49
CA GLY A 75 3.61 46.74 -28.97
C GLY A 75 4.93 46.53 -28.21
N TYR A 76 4.90 45.90 -27.03
CA TYR A 76 6.10 45.46 -26.32
C TYR A 76 6.87 44.41 -27.15
N SER A 77 8.21 44.47 -27.10
CA SER A 77 9.07 43.45 -27.70
C SER A 77 10.30 43.20 -26.83
N GLY A 78 10.62 41.93 -26.61
CA GLY A 78 11.71 41.51 -25.74
C GLY A 78 11.57 40.05 -25.34
N ASN A 79 12.54 39.56 -24.55
CA ASN A 79 12.58 38.17 -24.11
C ASN A 79 11.41 37.80 -23.20
N ILE A 80 10.87 38.74 -22.43
CA ILE A 80 9.68 38.49 -21.60
C ILE A 80 8.47 38.11 -22.47
N ALA A 81 8.35 38.68 -23.68
CA ALA A 81 7.29 38.27 -24.61
C ALA A 81 7.50 36.85 -25.14
N TYR A 82 8.74 36.42 -25.39
CA TYR A 82 9.03 35.01 -25.71
C TYR A 82 8.67 34.09 -24.55
N ILE A 83 8.97 34.48 -23.31
CA ILE A 83 8.62 33.70 -22.11
C ILE A 83 7.10 33.54 -22.00
N ILE A 84 6.35 34.62 -22.18
CA ILE A 84 4.88 34.59 -22.16
C ILE A 84 4.32 33.69 -23.27
N GLN A 85 4.81 33.86 -24.50
CA GLN A 85 4.39 33.03 -25.65
C GLN A 85 4.73 31.55 -25.42
N GLY A 86 5.94 31.26 -24.93
CA GLY A 86 6.38 29.91 -24.59
C GLY A 86 5.55 29.27 -23.46
N GLY A 87 5.19 30.06 -22.44
CA GLY A 87 4.26 29.66 -21.40
C GLY A 87 2.90 29.25 -21.97
N PHE A 88 2.33 30.05 -22.89
CA PHE A 88 1.05 29.70 -23.53
C PHE A 88 1.13 28.41 -24.35
N TRP A 89 2.21 28.20 -25.11
CA TRP A 89 2.42 26.92 -25.81
C TRP A 89 2.46 25.74 -24.85
N CYS A 90 3.13 25.90 -23.70
CA CYS A 90 3.14 24.88 -22.65
C CYS A 90 1.74 24.62 -22.06
N LYS A 91 0.87 25.64 -22.00
CA LYS A 91 -0.54 25.53 -21.58
C LYS A 91 -1.49 25.03 -22.68
N GLY A 92 -1.00 24.85 -23.92
CA GLY A 92 -1.84 24.51 -25.07
C GLY A 92 -2.75 25.66 -25.54
N ILE A 93 -2.40 26.91 -25.22
CA ILE A 93 -3.11 28.12 -25.66
C ILE A 93 -2.29 28.73 -26.80
N ASP A 94 -2.95 29.17 -27.88
CA ASP A 94 -2.30 29.71 -29.08
C ASP A 94 -2.12 31.24 -29.00
N PRO A 95 -0.89 31.76 -28.78
CA PRO A 95 -0.58 33.20 -28.86
C PRO A 95 -0.29 33.70 -30.29
N ALA A 96 -0.64 32.92 -31.31
CA ALA A 96 -0.44 33.09 -32.77
C ALA A 96 1.01 32.99 -33.27
N ALA A 97 1.99 33.44 -32.48
CA ALA A 97 3.39 33.44 -32.88
C ALA A 97 4.33 33.25 -31.68
N PHE A 98 5.56 32.80 -31.99
CA PHE A 98 6.69 32.77 -31.07
C PHE A 98 7.81 33.66 -31.63
N ASP A 99 7.69 34.98 -31.42
CA ASP A 99 8.52 36.00 -32.08
C ASP A 99 8.98 37.14 -31.16
N GLY A 100 8.71 37.04 -29.86
CA GLY A 100 9.14 38.02 -28.86
C GLY A 100 8.43 39.36 -28.99
N LYS A 101 7.22 39.39 -29.56
CA LYS A 101 6.35 40.57 -29.59
C LYS A 101 5.04 40.30 -28.87
N PHE A 102 4.74 41.11 -27.87
CA PHE A 102 3.42 41.09 -27.26
C PHE A 102 2.45 41.81 -28.20
N THR A 103 1.60 41.05 -28.90
CA THR A 103 0.64 41.57 -29.88
C THR A 103 -0.79 41.54 -29.33
N SER A 104 -1.76 41.97 -30.13
CA SER A 104 -3.19 41.75 -29.82
C SER A 104 -3.54 40.27 -29.71
N ASP A 105 -2.83 39.40 -30.41
CA ASP A 105 -3.08 37.96 -30.38
C ASP A 105 -2.55 37.36 -29.07
N THR A 106 -1.37 37.80 -28.61
CA THR A 106 -0.84 37.44 -27.28
C THR A 106 -1.74 37.98 -26.16
N ALA A 107 -2.24 39.21 -26.27
CA ALA A 107 -3.23 39.75 -25.33
C ALA A 107 -4.54 38.94 -25.35
N SER A 108 -4.93 38.40 -26.51
CA SER A 108 -6.11 37.53 -26.62
C SER A 108 -5.88 36.18 -25.94
N ALA A 109 -4.68 35.60 -26.04
CA ALA A 109 -4.30 34.40 -25.30
C ALA A 109 -4.36 34.61 -23.77
N VAL A 110 -3.97 35.80 -23.28
CA VAL A 110 -4.18 36.20 -21.87
C VAL A 110 -5.66 36.14 -21.52
N THR A 111 -6.52 36.83 -22.28
CA THR A 111 -7.97 36.82 -22.03
C THR A 111 -8.55 35.41 -22.07
N THR A 112 -8.13 34.56 -23.01
CA THR A 112 -8.55 33.15 -23.09
C THR A 112 -8.19 32.38 -21.82
N MET A 113 -6.95 32.52 -21.33
CA MET A 113 -6.55 31.84 -20.10
C MET A 113 -7.32 32.34 -18.88
N LYS A 114 -7.58 33.66 -18.78
CA LYS A 114 -8.40 34.21 -17.68
C LYS A 114 -9.83 33.67 -17.71
N GLU A 115 -10.44 33.55 -18.88
CA GLU A 115 -11.74 32.91 -19.07
C GLU A 115 -11.70 31.43 -18.65
N TYR A 116 -10.68 30.70 -19.09
CA TYR A 116 -10.49 29.30 -18.73
C TYR A 116 -10.27 29.09 -17.22
N ALA A 117 -9.57 30.01 -16.56
CA ALA A 117 -9.37 30.03 -15.12
C ALA A 117 -10.58 30.58 -14.34
N GLY A 118 -11.63 31.09 -15.00
CA GLY A 118 -12.82 31.63 -14.35
C GLY A 118 -12.65 33.02 -13.73
N LEU A 119 -11.62 33.78 -14.10
CA LEU A 119 -11.36 35.07 -13.48
C LEU A 119 -12.38 36.13 -13.88
N SER A 120 -12.74 37.01 -12.94
CA SER A 120 -13.64 38.14 -13.18
C SER A 120 -13.01 39.23 -14.06
N ASP A 121 -11.67 39.32 -14.06
CA ASP A 121 -10.91 40.19 -14.95
C ASP A 121 -10.84 39.60 -16.36
N THR A 122 -11.46 40.28 -17.32
CA THR A 122 -11.47 39.88 -18.74
C THR A 122 -10.48 40.68 -19.58
N SER A 123 -9.56 41.44 -18.98
CA SER A 123 -8.57 42.23 -19.69
C SER A 123 -7.42 41.38 -20.24
N GLY A 124 -6.75 41.88 -21.28
CA GLY A 124 -5.52 41.28 -21.83
C GLY A 124 -4.24 41.73 -21.11
N THR A 125 -4.34 42.26 -19.88
CA THR A 125 -3.18 42.68 -19.07
C THR A 125 -2.70 41.55 -18.17
N LEU A 126 -1.46 41.65 -17.71
CA LEU A 126 -0.82 40.65 -16.86
C LEU A 126 -0.60 41.23 -15.46
N ASP A 127 -0.57 40.36 -14.47
CA ASP A 127 0.01 40.62 -13.15
C ASP A 127 0.85 39.41 -12.72
N SER A 128 1.51 39.52 -11.57
CA SER A 128 2.37 38.46 -11.06
C SER A 128 1.62 37.17 -10.76
N GLN A 129 0.35 37.25 -10.34
CA GLN A 129 -0.46 36.07 -10.03
C GLN A 129 -0.80 35.28 -11.30
N PHE A 130 -1.20 35.97 -12.37
CA PHE A 130 -1.38 35.39 -13.69
C PHE A 130 -0.08 34.79 -14.22
N MET A 131 1.04 35.51 -14.08
CA MET A 131 2.33 35.02 -14.56
C MET A 131 2.79 33.76 -13.81
N ALA A 132 2.55 33.68 -12.49
CA ALA A 132 2.82 32.48 -11.71
C ALA A 132 1.97 31.29 -12.19
N ALA A 133 0.68 31.52 -12.48
CA ALA A 133 -0.22 30.50 -13.03
C ALA A 133 0.16 30.07 -14.47
N LEU A 134 0.70 30.99 -15.26
CA LEU A 134 1.20 30.69 -16.61
C LEU A 134 2.49 29.86 -16.55
N LEU A 135 3.35 30.10 -15.56
CA LEU A 135 4.65 29.45 -15.39
C LEU A 135 4.64 28.36 -14.30
N ASN A 136 3.57 27.56 -14.29
CA ASN A 136 3.47 26.34 -13.47
C ASN A 136 2.86 25.19 -14.30
N MET A 137 2.57 24.04 -13.69
CA MET A 137 1.96 22.89 -14.38
C MET A 137 0.42 22.85 -14.32
N SER A 138 -0.26 23.86 -13.75
CA SER A 138 -1.72 23.90 -13.67
C SER A 138 -2.37 23.86 -15.06
N ALA A 139 -3.38 23.02 -15.22
CA ALA A 139 -4.22 22.99 -16.42
C ALA A 139 -5.49 23.84 -16.21
N PHE A 140 -5.92 24.55 -17.26
CA PHE A 140 -7.11 25.42 -17.23
C PHE A 140 -8.20 24.95 -18.22
N THR A 141 -7.95 23.83 -18.87
CA THR A 141 -8.86 23.13 -19.78
C THR A 141 -9.20 21.77 -19.18
N LEU A 142 -10.39 21.26 -19.52
CA LEU A 142 -10.84 19.94 -19.08
C LEU A 142 -9.83 18.85 -19.53
N VAL A 143 -9.30 18.09 -18.58
CA VAL A 143 -8.44 16.92 -18.89
C VAL A 143 -9.28 15.68 -19.18
N ALA A 144 -8.67 14.64 -19.73
CA ALA A 144 -9.38 13.44 -20.20
C ALA A 144 -10.24 12.76 -19.12
N ASP A 145 -9.73 12.69 -17.89
CA ASP A 145 -10.40 12.07 -16.75
C ASP A 145 -11.13 13.09 -15.86
N GLY A 146 -11.24 14.34 -16.32
CA GLY A 146 -11.89 15.44 -15.61
C GLY A 146 -13.39 15.49 -15.82
N TYR A 147 -14.11 16.08 -14.86
CA TYR A 147 -15.54 16.32 -14.91
C TYR A 147 -15.85 17.80 -15.15
N GLU A 148 -16.71 18.09 -16.13
CA GLU A 148 -17.08 19.48 -16.48
C GLU A 148 -17.72 20.25 -15.32
N LYS A 149 -18.47 19.57 -14.45
CA LYS A 149 -19.03 20.21 -13.24
C LYS A 149 -17.98 20.56 -12.20
N ILE A 150 -16.95 19.71 -12.01
CA ILE A 150 -15.80 20.06 -11.15
C ILE A 150 -15.09 21.27 -11.75
N ARG A 151 -14.90 21.29 -13.07
CA ARG A 151 -14.29 22.43 -13.76
C ARG A 151 -15.08 23.73 -13.54
N THR A 152 -16.40 23.66 -13.68
CA THR A 152 -17.30 24.81 -13.42
C THR A 152 -17.16 25.30 -11.97
N MET A 153 -17.07 24.39 -11.01
CA MET A 153 -16.83 24.71 -9.60
C MET A 153 -15.45 25.37 -9.40
N GLN A 154 -14.37 24.80 -9.95
CA GLN A 154 -13.02 25.38 -9.89
C GLN A 154 -12.98 26.81 -10.45
N GLN A 155 -13.62 27.03 -11.61
CA GLN A 155 -13.74 28.36 -12.20
C GLN A 155 -14.48 29.34 -11.29
N GLN A 156 -15.59 28.90 -10.67
CA GLN A 156 -16.35 29.75 -9.75
C GLN A 156 -15.56 30.02 -8.45
N LEU A 157 -14.79 29.06 -7.95
CA LEU A 157 -13.90 29.24 -6.80
C LEU A 157 -12.84 30.31 -7.08
N ASN A 158 -12.17 30.23 -8.24
CA ASN A 158 -11.24 31.27 -8.69
C ASN A 158 -11.93 32.62 -8.90
N HIS A 159 -13.18 32.65 -9.39
CA HIS A 159 -13.93 33.89 -9.59
C HIS A 159 -14.23 34.62 -8.28
N ASP A 160 -14.78 33.89 -7.31
CA ASP A 160 -15.38 34.46 -6.10
C ASP A 160 -14.37 34.60 -4.95
N TYR A 161 -13.38 33.70 -4.87
CA TYR A 161 -12.46 33.58 -3.74
C TYR A 161 -10.98 33.74 -4.11
N LEU A 162 -10.68 34.38 -5.25
CA LEU A 162 -9.31 34.62 -5.75
C LEU A 162 -8.34 35.17 -4.69
N ALA A 163 -8.83 36.04 -3.81
CA ALA A 163 -8.01 36.68 -2.78
C ALA A 163 -7.50 35.70 -1.70
N TYR A 164 -8.15 34.55 -1.54
CA TYR A 164 -7.79 33.53 -0.53
C TYR A 164 -6.84 32.48 -1.11
N THR A 165 -7.06 32.05 -2.35
CA THR A 165 -6.36 30.90 -2.94
C THR A 165 -5.37 31.27 -4.03
N GLY A 166 -5.55 32.43 -4.65
CA GLY A 166 -4.99 32.73 -5.96
C GLY A 166 -5.58 31.84 -7.07
N ILE A 167 -4.89 31.79 -8.20
CA ILE A 167 -5.36 31.09 -9.40
C ILE A 167 -5.01 29.61 -9.30
N LEU A 168 -6.02 28.77 -9.10
CA LEU A 168 -5.91 27.31 -9.07
C LEU A 168 -6.29 26.68 -10.42
N PRO A 169 -5.85 25.43 -10.70
CA PRO A 169 -6.23 24.73 -11.93
C PRO A 169 -7.75 24.62 -12.10
N CYS A 170 -8.18 24.62 -13.36
CA CYS A 170 -9.57 24.44 -13.79
C CYS A 170 -9.63 23.28 -14.79
N ASP A 171 -9.17 22.12 -14.33
CA ASP A 171 -8.95 20.91 -15.12
C ASP A 171 -10.09 19.87 -15.02
N GLY A 172 -11.01 20.08 -14.08
CA GLY A 172 -12.11 19.17 -13.80
C GLY A 172 -11.74 18.00 -12.90
N VAL A 173 -10.56 17.99 -12.26
CA VAL A 173 -10.15 16.95 -11.30
C VAL A 173 -10.25 17.50 -9.88
N TYR A 174 -10.96 16.80 -8.99
CA TYR A 174 -10.98 17.17 -7.58
C TYR A 174 -9.66 16.75 -6.93
N GLN A 175 -8.95 17.72 -6.36
CA GLN A 175 -7.63 17.51 -5.76
C GLN A 175 -7.52 18.26 -4.43
N ARG A 176 -6.44 18.02 -3.70
CA ARG A 176 -6.12 18.68 -2.43
C ARG A 176 -6.29 20.21 -2.47
N ASP A 177 -5.78 20.86 -3.51
CA ASP A 177 -5.87 22.32 -3.65
C ASP A 177 -7.32 22.78 -3.86
N THR A 178 -8.12 21.98 -4.60
CA THR A 178 -9.55 22.26 -4.76
C THR A 178 -10.29 22.08 -3.43
N ASN A 179 -10.04 21.01 -2.66
CA ASN A 179 -10.61 20.83 -1.32
C ASN A 179 -10.27 22.00 -0.39
N THR A 180 -9.00 22.42 -0.40
CA THR A 180 -8.52 23.58 0.37
C THR A 180 -9.25 24.85 -0.05
N ALA A 181 -9.49 25.04 -1.35
CA ALA A 181 -10.27 26.17 -1.87
C ALA A 181 -11.75 26.13 -1.42
N LEU A 182 -12.38 24.95 -1.33
CA LEU A 182 -13.73 24.84 -0.76
C LEU A 182 -13.76 25.26 0.73
N ILE A 183 -12.74 24.90 1.50
CA ILE A 183 -12.63 25.32 2.90
C ILE A 183 -12.42 26.83 2.99
N TYR A 184 -11.56 27.41 2.14
CA TYR A 184 -11.42 28.87 2.06
C TYR A 184 -12.73 29.56 1.67
N ALA A 185 -13.50 28.99 0.74
CA ALA A 185 -14.82 29.50 0.38
C ALA A 185 -15.77 29.50 1.59
N LEU A 186 -15.81 28.41 2.37
CA LEU A 186 -16.58 28.34 3.61
C LEU A 186 -16.14 29.43 4.60
N GLN A 187 -14.84 29.56 4.85
CA GLN A 187 -14.28 30.54 5.77
C GLN A 187 -14.57 31.99 5.34
N ALA A 188 -14.51 32.27 4.03
CA ALA A 188 -14.85 33.57 3.48
C ALA A 188 -16.33 33.91 3.72
N GLU A 189 -17.24 32.95 3.51
CA GLU A 189 -18.68 33.12 3.76
C GLU A 189 -19.01 33.18 5.25
N GLU A 190 -18.24 32.52 6.12
CA GLU A 190 -18.27 32.68 7.58
C GLU A 190 -17.81 34.09 8.03
N GLY A 191 -17.19 34.86 7.14
CA GLY A 191 -16.75 36.23 7.37
C GLY A 191 -15.31 36.35 7.87
N LEU A 192 -14.50 35.30 7.74
CA LEU A 192 -13.06 35.35 8.04
C LEU A 192 -12.32 36.10 6.94
N ASP A 193 -11.41 37.01 7.32
CA ASP A 193 -10.56 37.71 6.35
C ASP A 193 -9.40 36.81 5.88
N THR A 194 -8.70 37.24 4.83
CA THR A 194 -7.60 36.49 4.20
C THR A 194 -6.40 36.27 5.13
N ASP A 195 -6.26 37.06 6.20
CA ASP A 195 -5.18 36.91 7.18
C ASP A 195 -5.54 35.90 8.28
N THR A 196 -6.83 35.65 8.48
CA THR A 196 -7.39 34.74 9.49
C THR A 196 -7.75 33.37 8.90
N ALA A 197 -8.29 33.35 7.68
CA ALA A 197 -8.64 32.12 6.98
C ALA A 197 -7.38 31.28 6.72
N SER A 198 -7.50 29.96 6.91
CA SER A 198 -6.37 29.03 6.92
C SER A 198 -6.45 27.94 5.85
N GLY A 199 -7.62 27.78 5.21
CA GLY A 199 -7.89 26.64 4.33
C GLY A 199 -7.97 25.30 5.08
N THR A 200 -7.96 25.34 6.41
CA THR A 200 -8.08 24.17 7.29
C THR A 200 -9.34 24.27 8.14
N TYR A 201 -10.00 23.14 8.37
CA TYR A 201 -11.24 23.09 9.14
C TYR A 201 -10.97 23.04 10.66
N GLY A 202 -10.42 24.13 11.18
CA GLY A 202 -10.08 24.27 12.60
C GLY A 202 -11.25 24.67 13.51
N PRO A 203 -11.00 24.86 14.82
CA PRO A 203 -12.04 25.19 15.80
C PRO A 203 -12.88 26.44 15.46
N MET A 204 -12.28 27.45 14.82
CA MET A 204 -13.01 28.67 14.42
C MET A 204 -13.98 28.39 13.27
N THR A 205 -13.58 27.63 12.25
CA THR A 205 -14.46 27.17 11.17
C THR A 205 -15.61 26.34 11.77
N GLN A 206 -15.31 25.42 12.68
CA GLN A 206 -16.34 24.61 13.36
C GLN A 206 -17.37 25.45 14.13
N GLU A 207 -16.93 26.49 14.84
CA GLU A 207 -17.82 27.39 15.58
C GLU A 207 -18.74 28.21 14.67
N LEU A 208 -18.24 28.61 13.49
CA LEU A 208 -18.93 29.51 12.57
C LEU A 208 -19.75 28.78 11.51
N THR A 209 -19.51 27.48 11.31
CA THR A 209 -20.20 26.69 10.28
C THR A 209 -21.72 26.76 10.46
N PRO A 210 -22.46 27.15 9.41
CA PRO A 210 -23.88 27.37 9.53
C PRO A 210 -24.67 26.05 9.48
N THR A 211 -25.95 26.15 9.83
CA THR A 211 -26.96 25.17 9.40
C THR A 211 -27.77 25.79 8.27
N VAL A 212 -27.75 25.15 7.10
CA VAL A 212 -28.61 25.51 5.96
C VAL A 212 -29.78 24.54 5.85
N SER A 213 -30.90 24.99 5.31
CA SER A 213 -32.17 24.26 5.32
C SER A 213 -32.99 24.50 4.06
N THR A 214 -34.00 23.67 3.83
CA THR A 214 -34.87 23.77 2.65
C THR A 214 -35.47 25.17 2.50
N GLY A 215 -35.23 25.78 1.32
CA GLY A 215 -35.67 27.14 0.99
C GLY A 215 -34.63 28.23 1.20
N ASP A 216 -33.47 27.92 1.79
CA ASP A 216 -32.33 28.83 1.82
C ASP A 216 -31.75 29.04 0.42
N ASP A 217 -31.27 30.26 0.16
CA ASP A 217 -30.67 30.70 -1.10
C ASP A 217 -29.43 31.56 -0.80
N ASN A 218 -28.26 30.92 -0.73
CA ASN A 218 -26.99 31.56 -0.35
C ASN A 218 -25.76 30.72 -0.78
N ASN A 219 -24.56 31.28 -0.58
CA ASN A 219 -23.31 30.63 -0.96
C ASN A 219 -22.95 29.42 -0.08
N PHE A 220 -23.40 29.34 1.18
CA PHE A 220 -23.21 28.13 1.99
C PHE A 220 -23.93 26.92 1.40
N VAL A 221 -25.12 27.14 0.83
CA VAL A 221 -25.82 26.08 0.08
C VAL A 221 -25.05 25.72 -1.19
N ARG A 222 -24.44 26.68 -1.89
CA ARG A 222 -23.60 26.37 -3.06
C ARG A 222 -22.39 25.51 -2.68
N ILE A 223 -21.74 25.83 -1.56
CA ILE A 223 -20.63 25.04 -1.00
C ILE A 223 -21.11 23.63 -0.61
N LEU A 224 -22.29 23.50 -0.01
CA LEU A 224 -22.92 22.20 0.25
C LEU A 224 -23.16 21.42 -1.06
N GLN A 225 -23.70 22.05 -2.09
CA GLN A 225 -23.95 21.43 -3.39
C GLN A 225 -22.64 20.94 -4.05
N TRP A 226 -21.57 21.74 -3.97
CA TRP A 226 -20.24 21.36 -4.42
C TRP A 226 -19.69 20.17 -3.63
N GLY A 227 -19.73 20.24 -2.30
CA GLY A 227 -19.30 19.16 -1.41
C GLY A 227 -20.01 17.85 -1.72
N LEU A 228 -21.33 17.87 -1.86
CA LEU A 228 -22.14 16.70 -2.21
C LEU A 228 -21.78 16.15 -3.59
N TYR A 229 -21.38 16.98 -4.55
CA TYR A 229 -20.98 16.50 -5.88
C TYR A 229 -19.61 15.83 -5.86
N VAL A 230 -18.63 16.40 -5.18
CA VAL A 230 -17.27 15.83 -5.12
C VAL A 230 -17.19 14.59 -4.25
N ASN A 231 -18.13 14.41 -3.32
CA ASN A 231 -18.29 13.18 -2.53
C ASN A 231 -19.27 12.22 -3.23
N ASN A 232 -18.75 11.38 -4.13
CA ASN A 232 -19.50 10.34 -4.84
C ASN A 232 -20.69 10.84 -5.69
N GLN A 233 -20.66 12.10 -6.15
CA GLN A 233 -21.73 12.69 -6.95
C GLN A 233 -23.11 12.57 -6.30
N ALA A 234 -23.16 12.64 -4.96
CA ALA A 234 -24.40 12.55 -4.19
C ALA A 234 -25.44 13.59 -4.62
N TYR A 235 -24.99 14.75 -5.14
CA TYR A 235 -25.85 15.74 -5.79
C TYR A 235 -25.36 16.09 -7.20
N THR A 236 -26.20 15.86 -8.21
CA THR A 236 -25.87 16.12 -9.62
C THR A 236 -26.68 17.27 -10.24
N GLY A 237 -27.41 18.06 -9.44
CA GLY A 237 -28.18 19.22 -9.88
C GLY A 237 -27.31 20.48 -10.07
N ASP A 238 -27.94 21.63 -10.28
CA ASP A 238 -27.24 22.90 -10.52
C ASP A 238 -26.64 23.47 -9.23
N PHE A 239 -25.49 24.15 -9.37
CA PHE A 239 -24.78 24.81 -8.26
C PHE A 239 -25.25 26.26 -8.06
N ASP A 240 -26.57 26.43 -7.96
CA ASP A 240 -27.20 27.75 -7.93
C ASP A 240 -27.18 28.41 -6.53
N GLY A 241 -26.91 27.64 -5.47
CA GLY A 241 -27.02 28.10 -4.08
C GLY A 241 -28.43 27.99 -3.49
N SER A 242 -29.36 27.31 -4.16
CA SER A 242 -30.72 27.09 -3.66
C SER A 242 -30.88 25.71 -3.02
N TYR A 243 -31.37 25.66 -1.78
CA TYR A 243 -31.62 24.40 -1.07
C TYR A 243 -32.97 23.86 -1.50
N THR A 244 -32.98 23.20 -2.65
CA THR A 244 -34.15 22.59 -3.26
C THR A 244 -34.52 21.25 -2.61
N LEU A 245 -35.63 20.65 -3.04
CA LEU A 245 -35.99 19.28 -2.64
C LEU A 245 -35.00 18.23 -3.14
N ASP A 246 -34.30 18.51 -4.25
CA ASP A 246 -33.26 17.62 -4.77
C ASP A 246 -32.02 17.66 -3.85
N VAL A 247 -31.61 18.86 -3.41
CA VAL A 247 -30.55 19.01 -2.39
C VAL A 247 -30.95 18.31 -1.09
N SER A 248 -32.18 18.49 -0.64
CA SER A 248 -32.72 17.79 0.54
C SER A 248 -32.60 16.26 0.40
N SER A 249 -32.99 15.71 -0.74
CA SER A 249 -32.90 14.27 -1.01
C SER A 249 -31.45 13.77 -1.04
N SER A 250 -30.54 14.56 -1.61
CA SER A 250 -29.10 14.27 -1.62
C SER A 250 -28.47 14.32 -0.23
N VAL A 251 -28.85 15.30 0.61
CA VAL A 251 -28.37 15.36 2.01
C VAL A 251 -28.88 14.17 2.80
N ALA A 252 -30.16 13.80 2.68
CA ALA A 252 -30.71 12.62 3.36
C ALA A 252 -29.96 11.33 2.97
N THR A 253 -29.64 11.18 1.68
CA THR A 253 -28.88 10.04 1.18
C THR A 253 -27.46 10.05 1.75
N PHE A 254 -26.78 11.20 1.71
CA PHE A 254 -25.44 11.36 2.26
C PHE A 254 -25.38 11.10 3.78
N GLU A 255 -26.35 11.59 4.55
CA GLU A 255 -26.46 11.32 5.99
C GLU A 255 -26.55 9.82 6.27
N SER A 256 -27.44 9.12 5.57
CA SER A 256 -27.59 7.66 5.69
C SER A 256 -26.30 6.94 5.26
N ASP A 257 -25.72 7.37 4.14
CA ASP A 257 -24.55 6.73 3.56
C ASP A 257 -23.29 6.90 4.39
N MET A 258 -23.11 8.04 5.06
CA MET A 258 -21.99 8.36 5.96
C MET A 258 -22.29 8.05 7.44
N ALA A 259 -23.43 7.42 7.72
CA ALA A 259 -23.90 7.09 9.08
C ALA A 259 -23.90 8.31 10.04
N LEU A 260 -24.34 9.46 9.52
CA LEU A 260 -24.46 10.71 10.28
C LEU A 260 -25.78 10.77 11.07
N PRO A 261 -25.88 11.67 12.07
CA PRO A 261 -27.16 12.02 12.65
C PRO A 261 -28.15 12.50 11.57
N GLU A 262 -29.25 11.76 11.40
CA GLU A 262 -30.19 12.03 10.31
C GLU A 262 -31.08 13.25 10.62
N THR A 263 -31.08 14.22 9.71
CA THR A 263 -32.11 15.27 9.63
C THR A 263 -33.17 14.96 8.59
N SER A 264 -33.06 13.80 7.92
CA SER A 264 -33.83 13.43 6.73
C SER A 264 -33.68 14.47 5.61
N GLY A 265 -32.51 15.10 5.53
CA GLY A 265 -32.22 16.16 4.57
C GLY A 265 -33.01 17.45 4.77
N ALA A 266 -33.66 17.65 5.93
CA ALA A 266 -34.34 18.91 6.22
C ALA A 266 -33.34 20.07 6.37
N SER A 267 -32.11 19.75 6.77
CA SER A 267 -31.02 20.69 6.97
C SER A 267 -29.65 20.03 6.81
N ALA A 268 -28.61 20.82 6.57
CA ALA A 268 -27.22 20.39 6.65
C ALA A 268 -26.47 21.33 7.60
N GLY A 269 -25.89 20.77 8.66
CA GLY A 269 -25.12 21.50 9.67
C GLY A 269 -23.69 20.98 9.78
N LEU A 270 -23.05 21.20 10.94
CA LEU A 270 -21.63 20.90 11.18
C LEU A 270 -21.22 19.48 10.76
N ASP A 271 -21.97 18.45 11.16
CA ASP A 271 -21.65 17.06 10.83
C ASP A 271 -21.61 16.81 9.31
N VAL A 272 -22.56 17.37 8.57
CA VAL A 272 -22.61 17.23 7.11
C VAL A 272 -21.47 18.02 6.45
N PHE A 273 -21.27 19.28 6.82
CA PHE A 273 -20.20 20.09 6.23
C PHE A 273 -18.81 19.52 6.50
N MET A 274 -18.52 19.10 7.73
CA MET A 274 -17.24 18.50 8.05
C MET A 274 -17.06 17.19 7.29
N SER A 275 -18.04 16.27 7.27
CA SER A 275 -17.91 15.01 6.51
C SER A 275 -17.75 15.19 5.01
N LEU A 276 -18.12 16.35 4.44
CA LEU A 276 -17.88 16.68 3.03
C LEU A 276 -16.49 17.26 2.78
N LEU A 277 -15.90 17.95 3.76
CA LEU A 277 -14.71 18.80 3.58
C LEU A 277 -13.46 18.29 4.31
N THR A 278 -13.61 17.34 5.23
CA THR A 278 -12.54 16.66 5.94
C THR A 278 -12.76 15.15 5.89
N SER A 279 -11.67 14.38 5.92
CA SER A 279 -11.76 12.91 5.93
C SER A 279 -12.48 12.42 7.19
N ALA A 280 -12.02 12.85 8.37
CA ALA A 280 -12.58 12.45 9.66
C ALA A 280 -14.01 12.96 9.94
N GLY A 281 -14.53 13.90 9.15
CA GLY A 281 -15.77 14.60 9.50
C GLY A 281 -15.69 15.30 10.84
N ASN A 282 -16.80 15.36 11.58
CA ASN A 282 -16.84 15.94 12.92
C ASN A 282 -16.31 14.92 13.97
N PRO A 283 -15.14 15.15 14.60
CA PRO A 283 -14.57 14.24 15.59
C PRO A 283 -15.39 14.12 16.89
N ASP A 284 -16.24 15.11 17.17
CA ASP A 284 -17.09 15.16 18.36
C ASP A 284 -18.39 14.37 18.18
N ARG A 285 -18.72 13.90 16.95
CA ARG A 285 -19.93 13.12 16.71
C ARG A 285 -19.92 11.81 17.51
N ASP A 286 -21.13 11.34 17.84
CA ASP A 286 -21.31 10.05 18.50
C ASP A 286 -20.88 8.91 17.56
N ALA A 287 -20.42 7.80 18.15
CA ALA A 287 -20.03 6.60 17.43
C ALA A 287 -20.85 5.40 17.89
N VAL A 288 -21.13 4.48 16.97
CA VAL A 288 -21.79 3.20 17.28
C VAL A 288 -20.84 2.02 17.21
N ALA A 289 -19.63 2.24 16.68
CA ALA A 289 -18.54 1.29 16.66
C ALA A 289 -17.29 1.91 17.30
N CYS A 290 -16.40 1.07 17.77
CA CYS A 290 -15.04 1.46 18.13
C CYS A 290 -14.08 0.35 17.78
N ASP A 291 -12.78 0.64 17.72
CA ASP A 291 -11.73 -0.36 17.79
C ASP A 291 -10.71 0.01 18.88
N THR A 292 -9.96 -0.98 19.33
CA THR A 292 -8.93 -0.79 20.35
C THR A 292 -7.93 -1.92 20.35
N SER A 293 -6.68 -1.62 20.72
CA SER A 293 -5.65 -2.61 21.01
C SER A 293 -5.76 -3.22 22.42
N HIS A 294 -6.58 -2.65 23.30
CA HIS A 294 -6.78 -3.11 24.68
C HIS A 294 -7.67 -4.36 24.73
N GLN A 295 -7.28 -5.37 25.53
CA GLN A 295 -8.15 -6.51 25.83
C GLN A 295 -9.23 -6.10 26.83
N ILE A 296 -10.49 -6.25 26.42
CA ILE A 296 -11.64 -5.71 27.15
C ILE A 296 -12.13 -6.68 28.23
N ASP A 297 -12.31 -6.16 29.45
CA ASP A 297 -12.90 -6.89 30.57
C ASP A 297 -14.44 -6.77 30.64
N ALA A 298 -15.06 -7.48 31.59
CA ALA A 298 -16.52 -7.53 31.71
C ALA A 298 -17.17 -6.19 32.11
N ASN A 299 -16.48 -5.35 32.88
CA ASN A 299 -16.99 -4.03 33.27
C ASN A 299 -16.86 -3.05 32.11
N GLU A 300 -15.73 -3.07 31.41
CA GLU A 300 -15.44 -2.23 30.24
C GLU A 300 -16.43 -2.56 29.09
N ALA A 301 -16.68 -3.84 28.81
CA ALA A 301 -17.68 -4.25 27.82
C ALA A 301 -19.10 -3.76 28.17
N ALA A 302 -19.48 -3.82 29.45
CA ALA A 302 -20.76 -3.29 29.91
C ALA A 302 -20.82 -1.75 29.81
N ALA A 303 -19.70 -1.06 30.04
CA ALA A 303 -19.58 0.38 29.90
C ALA A 303 -19.70 0.81 28.42
N LEU A 304 -19.00 0.14 27.50
CA LEU A 304 -19.11 0.37 26.05
C LEU A 304 -20.56 0.19 25.56
N SER A 305 -21.19 -0.93 25.93
CA SER A 305 -22.60 -1.20 25.59
C SER A 305 -23.54 -0.12 26.16
N SER A 306 -23.31 0.32 27.41
CA SER A 306 -24.09 1.38 28.05
C SER A 306 -23.88 2.76 27.41
N ALA A 307 -22.70 3.00 26.83
CA ALA A 307 -22.37 4.22 26.09
C ALA A 307 -22.96 4.24 24.67
N GLY A 308 -23.57 3.14 24.20
CA GLY A 308 -24.25 3.07 22.91
C GLY A 308 -23.45 2.37 21.80
N TYR A 309 -22.24 1.89 22.10
CA TYR A 309 -21.47 1.07 21.18
C TYR A 309 -22.17 -0.27 20.94
N LYS A 310 -22.09 -0.74 19.70
CA LYS A 310 -22.68 -1.99 19.23
C LYS A 310 -21.67 -2.92 18.58
N TYR A 311 -20.61 -2.33 18.01
CA TYR A 311 -19.61 -3.03 17.21
C TYR A 311 -18.22 -2.70 17.78
N VAL A 312 -17.39 -3.73 17.98
CA VAL A 312 -16.03 -3.55 18.50
C VAL A 312 -15.03 -4.22 17.56
N GLY A 313 -14.10 -3.44 17.06
CA GLY A 313 -12.96 -3.89 16.27
C GLY A 313 -11.90 -4.44 17.20
N ARG A 314 -11.52 -5.69 16.99
CA ARG A 314 -10.51 -6.36 17.81
C ARG A 314 -9.50 -7.08 16.94
N TYR A 315 -8.24 -6.97 17.34
CA TYR A 315 -7.13 -7.57 16.63
C TYR A 315 -7.09 -9.07 16.84
N LEU A 316 -6.88 -9.85 15.78
CA LEU A 316 -6.82 -11.31 15.86
C LEU A 316 -5.54 -11.79 16.57
N THR A 317 -4.44 -11.06 16.41
CA THR A 317 -3.08 -11.46 16.81
C THR A 317 -2.30 -10.28 17.40
N GLY A 318 -1.07 -10.58 17.84
CA GLY A 318 -0.06 -9.58 18.17
C GLY A 318 -0.12 -8.98 19.58
N THR A 319 0.84 -8.09 19.80
CA THR A 319 1.03 -7.28 21.01
C THR A 319 1.01 -5.79 20.63
N ALA A 320 0.85 -4.92 21.63
CA ALA A 320 0.94 -3.47 21.49
C ALA A 320 2.02 -2.91 22.41
N GLY A 321 2.75 -1.89 21.95
CA GLY A 321 3.89 -1.32 22.67
C GLY A 321 5.20 -2.07 22.41
N THR A 322 6.29 -1.64 23.06
CA THR A 322 7.61 -2.27 22.90
C THR A 322 8.30 -2.45 24.25
N GLY A 323 9.12 -3.50 24.37
CA GLY A 323 9.92 -3.75 25.57
C GLY A 323 9.05 -3.93 26.82
N SER A 324 9.25 -3.09 27.85
CA SER A 324 8.52 -3.24 29.12
C SER A 324 7.06 -2.77 29.08
N SER A 325 6.62 -2.10 28.02
CA SER A 325 5.22 -1.68 27.84
C SER A 325 4.47 -2.57 26.85
N GLU A 326 5.09 -3.67 26.41
CA GLU A 326 4.46 -4.64 25.52
C GLU A 326 3.33 -5.37 26.26
N VAL A 327 2.13 -5.33 25.69
CA VAL A 327 0.92 -5.97 26.23
C VAL A 327 0.17 -6.72 25.13
N ASP A 328 -0.59 -7.73 25.51
CA ASP A 328 -1.37 -8.54 24.57
C ASP A 328 -2.44 -7.68 23.88
N LYS A 329 -2.40 -7.66 22.55
CA LYS A 329 -3.37 -6.93 21.71
C LYS A 329 -4.49 -7.84 21.21
N ASN A 330 -4.16 -9.11 21.05
CA ASN A 330 -4.99 -10.13 20.42
C ASN A 330 -6.29 -10.41 21.19
N LEU A 331 -7.35 -10.68 20.45
CA LEU A 331 -8.63 -11.15 20.94
C LEU A 331 -8.50 -12.55 21.55
N THR A 332 -9.31 -12.86 22.56
CA THR A 332 -9.36 -14.19 23.18
C THR A 332 -10.78 -14.76 23.19
N THR A 333 -10.92 -16.09 23.29
CA THR A 333 -12.24 -16.74 23.41
C THR A 333 -13.01 -16.31 24.67
N SER A 334 -12.30 -15.95 25.75
CA SER A 334 -12.90 -15.41 26.96
C SER A 334 -13.42 -13.98 26.74
N GLU A 335 -12.65 -13.14 26.06
CA GLU A 335 -13.06 -11.77 25.68
C GLU A 335 -14.26 -11.79 24.71
N ILE A 336 -14.27 -12.69 23.72
CA ILE A 336 -15.44 -12.88 22.84
C ILE A 336 -16.70 -13.15 23.65
N SER A 337 -16.62 -14.03 24.65
CA SER A 337 -17.75 -14.33 25.52
C SER A 337 -18.16 -13.10 26.35
N ILE A 338 -17.19 -12.30 26.81
CA ILE A 338 -17.45 -11.06 27.55
C ILE A 338 -18.21 -10.05 26.68
N LEU A 339 -17.72 -9.78 25.47
CA LEU A 339 -18.29 -8.80 24.53
C LEU A 339 -19.69 -9.21 24.08
N THR A 340 -19.87 -10.46 23.65
CA THR A 340 -21.18 -10.98 23.20
C THR A 340 -22.22 -11.02 24.33
N ASN A 341 -21.82 -11.35 25.56
CA ASN A 341 -22.73 -11.28 26.73
C ASN A 341 -23.15 -9.84 27.07
N ALA A 342 -22.33 -8.84 26.73
CA ALA A 342 -22.69 -7.43 26.84
C ALA A 342 -23.56 -6.92 25.67
N GLY A 343 -23.87 -7.79 24.70
CA GLY A 343 -24.66 -7.48 23.50
C GLY A 343 -23.86 -6.79 22.39
N LEU A 344 -22.53 -6.82 22.46
CA LEU A 344 -21.64 -6.26 21.45
C LEU A 344 -21.33 -7.32 20.37
N LYS A 345 -21.16 -6.85 19.13
CA LYS A 345 -20.66 -7.66 18.01
C LYS A 345 -19.21 -7.29 17.72
N ILE A 346 -18.48 -8.20 17.08
CA ILE A 346 -17.04 -8.05 16.87
C ILE A 346 -16.74 -8.08 15.37
N PHE A 347 -15.89 -7.18 14.90
CA PHE A 347 -15.27 -7.27 13.57
C PHE A 347 -13.75 -7.49 13.73
N PRO A 348 -13.18 -8.48 13.04
CA PRO A 348 -11.77 -8.83 13.22
C PRO A 348 -10.84 -7.94 12.41
N ILE A 349 -9.75 -7.51 13.05
CA ILE A 349 -8.67 -6.72 12.45
C ILE A 349 -7.39 -7.57 12.44
N TYR A 350 -6.62 -7.52 11.37
CA TYR A 350 -5.26 -8.07 11.32
C TYR A 350 -4.25 -6.94 11.09
N GLN A 351 -3.31 -6.81 12.03
CA GLN A 351 -2.22 -5.84 11.97
C GLN A 351 -1.07 -6.35 12.84
N ASP A 352 -0.05 -6.93 12.24
CA ASP A 352 1.18 -7.39 12.91
C ASP A 352 2.41 -6.79 12.20
N GLY A 353 3.55 -6.73 12.89
CA GLY A 353 4.80 -6.24 12.30
C GLY A 353 4.79 -4.76 11.94
N ALA A 354 5.59 -4.38 10.94
CA ALA A 354 5.79 -3.00 10.50
C ALA A 354 4.76 -2.58 9.44
N SER A 355 3.47 -2.71 9.73
CA SER A 355 2.39 -2.29 8.81
C SER A 355 2.36 -0.76 8.54
N ASP A 356 3.25 -0.02 9.20
CA ASP A 356 3.53 1.40 9.05
C ASP A 356 4.71 1.69 8.11
N ASP A 357 5.27 0.67 7.46
CA ASP A 357 6.38 0.74 6.50
C ASP A 357 5.94 0.19 5.12
N GLU A 358 6.25 0.90 4.05
CA GLU A 358 5.90 0.49 2.68
C GLU A 358 6.56 -0.83 2.28
N ASP A 359 7.79 -1.08 2.75
CA ASP A 359 8.56 -2.30 2.44
C ASP A 359 7.91 -3.57 3.02
N TYR A 360 6.96 -3.43 3.94
CA TYR A 360 6.18 -4.53 4.50
C TYR A 360 5.27 -5.19 3.46
N PHE A 361 4.71 -4.40 2.54
CA PHE A 361 3.63 -4.83 1.66
C PHE A 361 4.17 -5.58 0.44
N THR A 362 4.53 -6.85 0.66
CA THR A 362 4.94 -7.79 -0.40
C THR A 362 3.96 -8.95 -0.53
N GLN A 363 3.94 -9.61 -1.69
CA GLN A 363 3.05 -10.75 -1.92
C GLN A 363 3.29 -11.92 -0.96
N THR A 364 4.56 -12.28 -0.72
CA THR A 364 4.92 -13.34 0.26
C THR A 364 4.43 -12.99 1.65
N LYS A 365 4.59 -11.71 2.04
CA LYS A 365 4.14 -11.24 3.34
C LYS A 365 2.61 -11.33 3.45
N GLY A 366 1.89 -10.92 2.42
CA GLY A 366 0.44 -11.04 2.33
C GLY A 366 -0.05 -12.48 2.50
N SER A 367 0.57 -13.45 1.82
CA SER A 367 0.21 -14.87 1.97
C SER A 367 0.35 -15.36 3.40
N SER A 368 1.47 -15.02 4.06
CA SER A 368 1.70 -15.38 5.45
C SER A 368 0.71 -14.74 6.41
N ASP A 369 0.44 -13.46 6.23
CA ASP A 369 -0.51 -12.71 7.03
C ASP A 369 -1.94 -13.23 6.85
N GLY A 370 -2.33 -13.56 5.62
CA GLY A 370 -3.60 -14.21 5.31
C GLY A 370 -3.79 -15.52 6.08
N ARG A 371 -2.75 -16.38 6.11
CA ARG A 371 -2.73 -17.65 6.87
C ARG A 371 -2.81 -17.42 8.37
N LYS A 372 -2.02 -16.48 8.91
CA LYS A 372 -2.05 -16.10 10.34
C LYS A 372 -3.44 -15.65 10.76
N ALA A 373 -4.02 -14.73 9.99
CA ALA A 373 -5.35 -14.20 10.24
C ALA A 373 -6.43 -15.28 10.15
N GLY A 374 -6.42 -16.09 9.09
CA GLY A 374 -7.37 -17.18 8.89
C GLY A 374 -7.31 -18.22 10.02
N LEU A 375 -6.12 -18.65 10.40
CA LEU A 375 -5.91 -19.58 11.50
C LEU A 375 -6.42 -19.01 12.83
N ALA A 376 -6.08 -17.77 13.15
CA ALA A 376 -6.52 -17.11 14.38
C ALA A 376 -8.05 -16.97 14.42
N ALA A 377 -8.66 -16.50 13.33
CA ALA A 377 -10.11 -16.34 13.22
C ALA A 377 -10.85 -17.67 13.35
N MET A 378 -10.34 -18.75 12.73
CA MET A 378 -10.87 -20.11 12.88
C MET A 378 -10.85 -20.57 14.34
N GLN A 379 -9.71 -20.42 15.03
CA GLN A 379 -9.55 -20.84 16.42
C GLN A 379 -10.43 -20.03 17.39
N LEU A 380 -10.57 -18.73 17.13
CA LEU A 380 -11.47 -17.85 17.87
C LEU A 380 -12.95 -18.13 17.57
N GLY A 381 -13.24 -18.80 16.46
CA GLY A 381 -14.56 -19.30 16.12
C GLY A 381 -15.39 -18.36 15.30
N PHE A 382 -14.78 -17.44 14.54
CA PHE A 382 -15.53 -16.59 13.62
C PHE A 382 -16.30 -17.45 12.60
N PRO A 383 -17.54 -17.06 12.24
CA PRO A 383 -18.34 -17.79 11.26
C PRO A 383 -17.77 -17.62 9.84
N ASP A 384 -18.15 -18.52 8.93
CA ASP A 384 -17.79 -18.39 7.50
C ASP A 384 -18.29 -17.07 6.93
N ASP A 385 -17.67 -16.61 5.85
CA ASP A 385 -17.94 -15.34 5.20
C ASP A 385 -17.67 -14.09 6.07
N THR A 386 -17.09 -14.24 7.28
CA THR A 386 -16.62 -13.09 8.07
C THR A 386 -15.56 -12.31 7.28
N ILE A 387 -15.71 -10.99 7.23
CA ILE A 387 -14.70 -10.09 6.66
C ILE A 387 -13.59 -9.86 7.71
N ILE A 388 -12.34 -10.14 7.35
CA ILE A 388 -11.16 -9.78 8.15
C ILE A 388 -10.49 -8.54 7.54
N TYR A 389 -10.32 -7.48 8.32
CA TYR A 389 -9.73 -6.22 7.85
C TYR A 389 -8.20 -6.23 8.03
N PHE A 390 -7.46 -6.34 6.93
CA PHE A 390 -6.00 -6.28 6.91
C PHE A 390 -5.54 -4.82 6.82
N ALA A 391 -4.67 -4.41 7.75
CA ALA A 391 -4.27 -3.01 7.89
C ALA A 391 -3.10 -2.60 6.98
N VAL A 392 -3.32 -1.54 6.21
CA VAL A 392 -2.31 -0.72 5.52
C VAL A 392 -2.25 0.61 6.28
N ASP A 393 -1.39 0.68 7.30
CA ASP A 393 -1.34 1.79 8.25
C ASP A 393 -0.20 2.77 7.93
N VAL A 394 -0.05 3.08 6.65
CA VAL A 394 0.98 3.96 6.10
C VAL A 394 0.40 4.80 4.94
N ASP A 395 0.97 5.97 4.69
CA ASP A 395 0.52 6.88 3.63
C ASP A 395 1.04 6.45 2.25
N ILE A 396 0.45 5.38 1.68
CA ILE A 396 0.77 4.93 0.31
C ILE A 396 0.28 5.97 -0.72
N GLN A 397 1.19 6.45 -1.55
CA GLN A 397 0.87 7.34 -2.66
C GLN A 397 0.25 6.57 -3.82
N ASP A 398 -0.59 7.24 -4.61
CA ASP A 398 -1.31 6.66 -5.75
C ASP A 398 -0.41 5.85 -6.71
N GLY A 399 0.79 6.38 -7.00
CA GLY A 399 1.75 5.73 -7.90
C GLY A 399 2.40 4.46 -7.35
N ASP A 400 2.35 4.25 -6.04
CA ASP A 400 3.04 3.15 -5.35
C ASP A 400 2.09 1.99 -5.02
N ILE A 401 0.77 2.18 -5.12
CA ILE A 401 -0.26 1.15 -4.80
C ILE A 401 -0.01 -0.16 -5.56
N ALA A 402 0.20 -0.06 -6.88
CA ALA A 402 0.37 -1.23 -7.76
C ALA A 402 1.66 -2.02 -7.47
N GLY A 403 2.69 -1.36 -6.92
CA GLY A 403 3.96 -1.98 -6.58
C GLY A 403 4.02 -2.56 -5.16
N THR A 404 3.05 -2.22 -4.30
CA THR A 404 3.09 -2.50 -2.85
C THR A 404 1.81 -3.22 -2.40
N VAL A 405 0.70 -2.49 -2.28
CA VAL A 405 -0.54 -2.99 -1.68
C VAL A 405 -1.23 -4.04 -2.56
N GLU A 406 -1.24 -3.87 -3.89
CA GLU A 406 -1.82 -4.85 -4.81
C GLU A 406 -1.14 -6.24 -4.70
N PRO A 407 0.21 -6.35 -4.76
CA PRO A 407 0.92 -7.60 -4.49
C PRO A 407 0.59 -8.18 -3.11
N TYR A 408 0.58 -7.36 -2.07
CA TYR A 408 0.25 -7.80 -0.71
C TYR A 408 -1.15 -8.40 -0.63
N PHE A 409 -2.18 -7.72 -1.13
CA PHE A 409 -3.56 -8.21 -1.09
C PHE A 409 -3.79 -9.43 -2.00
N THR A 410 -3.03 -9.55 -3.10
CA THR A 410 -2.98 -10.80 -3.88
C THR A 410 -2.48 -11.97 -3.02
N GLY A 411 -1.44 -11.74 -2.22
CA GLY A 411 -0.95 -12.71 -1.24
C GLY A 411 -2.01 -13.04 -0.17
N VAL A 412 -2.62 -12.02 0.44
CA VAL A 412 -3.66 -12.18 1.48
C VAL A 412 -4.81 -13.05 0.97
N ALA A 413 -5.31 -12.78 -0.23
CA ALA A 413 -6.39 -13.56 -0.84
C ALA A 413 -6.02 -15.03 -1.00
N ASN A 414 -4.77 -15.34 -1.36
CA ASN A 414 -4.29 -16.72 -1.45
C ASN A 414 -4.20 -17.38 -0.07
N GLY A 415 -3.60 -16.69 0.91
CA GLY A 415 -3.37 -17.24 2.25
C GLY A 415 -4.64 -17.48 3.06
N ILE A 416 -5.72 -16.73 2.81
CA ILE A 416 -6.97 -16.85 3.56
C ILE A 416 -7.97 -17.85 2.94
N ASN A 417 -7.78 -18.22 1.66
CA ASN A 417 -8.78 -18.94 0.86
C ASN A 417 -9.21 -20.29 1.46
N SER A 418 -8.32 -20.99 2.16
CA SER A 418 -8.61 -22.29 2.80
C SER A 418 -9.49 -22.20 4.06
N PHE A 419 -9.70 -20.99 4.60
CA PHE A 419 -10.39 -20.80 5.88
C PHE A 419 -11.86 -20.40 5.77
N GLY A 420 -12.35 -20.06 4.57
CA GLY A 420 -13.75 -19.66 4.35
C GLY A 420 -14.08 -18.24 4.82
N PHE A 421 -13.06 -17.40 5.03
CA PHE A 421 -13.22 -15.98 5.36
C PHE A 421 -13.07 -15.11 4.11
N LYS A 422 -13.43 -13.83 4.25
CA LYS A 422 -13.36 -12.82 3.20
C LYS A 422 -12.37 -11.73 3.56
N VAL A 423 -11.83 -11.09 2.53
CA VAL A 423 -10.81 -10.05 2.68
C VAL A 423 -11.48 -8.69 2.80
N GLY A 424 -11.18 -7.98 3.88
CA GLY A 424 -11.42 -6.56 4.03
C GLY A 424 -10.09 -5.80 4.12
N ILE A 425 -10.13 -4.51 3.84
CA ILE A 425 -8.95 -3.64 3.92
C ILE A 425 -9.18 -2.53 4.94
N TYR A 426 -8.22 -2.32 5.84
CA TYR A 426 -8.09 -1.06 6.56
C TYR A 426 -7.05 -0.17 5.87
N ALA A 427 -7.46 0.96 5.31
CA ALA A 427 -6.56 1.86 4.57
C ALA A 427 -7.19 3.23 4.33
N THR A 428 -6.41 4.13 3.73
CA THR A 428 -6.91 5.42 3.21
C THR A 428 -7.94 5.22 2.11
N ARG A 429 -8.77 6.24 1.85
CA ARG A 429 -9.84 6.17 0.84
C ARG A 429 -9.35 5.74 -0.54
N ASN A 430 -8.23 6.28 -1.02
CA ASN A 430 -7.68 5.93 -2.34
C ASN A 430 -7.29 4.45 -2.39
N VAL A 431 -6.43 4.02 -1.46
CA VAL A 431 -5.93 2.65 -1.39
C VAL A 431 -7.10 1.66 -1.28
N ALA A 432 -8.06 1.91 -0.39
CA ALA A 432 -9.22 1.05 -0.23
C ALA A 432 -10.08 0.97 -1.50
N ASN A 433 -10.32 2.10 -2.19
CA ASN A 433 -11.04 2.11 -3.45
C ASN A 433 -10.34 1.30 -4.55
N THR A 434 -9.03 1.47 -4.70
CA THR A 434 -8.24 0.77 -5.72
C THR A 434 -8.28 -0.74 -5.50
N ILE A 435 -7.92 -1.20 -4.30
CA ILE A 435 -7.88 -2.63 -3.97
C ILE A 435 -9.25 -3.31 -4.09
N ILE A 436 -10.33 -2.62 -3.71
CA ILE A 436 -11.70 -3.14 -3.89
C ILE A 436 -12.10 -3.17 -5.36
N THR A 437 -11.76 -2.13 -6.14
CA THR A 437 -12.06 -2.07 -7.58
C THR A 437 -11.35 -3.17 -8.36
N ASP A 438 -10.13 -3.52 -7.94
CA ASP A 438 -9.34 -4.60 -8.52
C ASP A 438 -9.83 -6.00 -8.07
N GLY A 439 -10.81 -6.06 -7.16
CA GLY A 439 -11.42 -7.31 -6.69
C GLY A 439 -10.56 -8.08 -5.70
N LEU A 440 -9.60 -7.41 -5.05
CA LEU A 440 -8.69 -8.00 -4.07
C LEU A 440 -9.20 -7.88 -2.62
N ALA A 441 -10.21 -7.04 -2.37
CA ALA A 441 -10.93 -6.95 -1.11
C ALA A 441 -12.43 -6.69 -1.33
N ASP A 442 -13.27 -7.12 -0.40
CA ASP A 442 -14.73 -7.02 -0.48
C ASP A 442 -15.28 -5.76 0.22
N LYS A 443 -14.62 -5.28 1.28
CA LYS A 443 -15.11 -4.23 2.17
C LYS A 443 -13.99 -3.36 2.74
N ALA A 444 -14.29 -2.10 2.99
CA ALA A 444 -13.35 -1.15 3.60
C ALA A 444 -13.66 -0.86 5.08
N PHE A 445 -12.60 -0.79 5.88
CA PHE A 445 -12.52 -0.08 7.14
C PHE A 445 -11.64 1.15 6.92
N VAL A 446 -12.21 2.33 6.81
CA VAL A 446 -11.49 3.49 6.28
C VAL A 446 -10.72 4.22 7.38
N SER A 447 -9.45 4.56 7.14
CA SER A 447 -8.57 5.28 8.08
C SER A 447 -8.72 6.81 8.01
N ASP A 448 -9.96 7.30 8.08
CA ASP A 448 -10.27 8.71 7.85
C ASP A 448 -9.75 9.66 8.95
N MET A 449 -9.43 9.14 10.14
CA MET A 449 -8.77 9.90 11.21
C MET A 449 -7.34 10.32 10.87
N SER A 450 -6.70 9.65 9.91
CA SER A 450 -5.38 10.02 9.38
C SER A 450 -5.52 11.16 8.37
N THR A 451 -5.93 12.34 8.85
CA THR A 451 -6.25 13.51 8.03
C THR A 451 -5.06 14.08 7.25
N GLY A 452 -3.83 13.67 7.60
CA GLY A 452 -2.60 14.06 6.92
C GLY A 452 -2.22 13.16 5.75
N PHE A 453 -2.82 11.97 5.63
CA PHE A 453 -2.44 10.99 4.61
C PHE A 453 -2.97 11.41 3.24
N SER A 454 -2.09 11.36 2.24
CA SER A 454 -2.37 11.73 0.86
C SER A 454 -3.58 11.00 0.26
N GLY A 455 -3.75 9.71 0.56
CA GLY A 455 -4.86 8.88 0.08
C GLY A 455 -6.23 9.26 0.63
N ASN A 456 -6.32 10.14 1.63
CA ASN A 456 -7.58 10.67 2.16
C ASN A 456 -7.92 12.06 1.60
N LEU A 457 -7.00 12.70 0.86
CA LEU A 457 -7.12 14.09 0.42
C LEU A 457 -7.52 14.17 -1.04
N GLY A 458 -8.81 14.42 -1.29
CA GLY A 458 -9.36 14.54 -2.65
C GLY A 458 -9.93 13.24 -3.21
N PHE A 459 -9.98 12.17 -2.40
CA PHE A 459 -10.57 10.89 -2.79
C PHE A 459 -11.93 10.68 -2.10
N PRO A 460 -12.93 10.18 -2.82
CA PRO A 460 -14.25 9.93 -2.25
C PRO A 460 -14.25 8.67 -1.36
N MET A 461 -15.21 8.59 -0.45
CA MET A 461 -15.43 7.42 0.40
C MET A 461 -15.70 6.16 -0.45
N PRO A 462 -15.08 5.00 -0.17
CA PRO A 462 -15.40 3.76 -0.87
C PRO A 462 -16.86 3.36 -0.71
N SER A 463 -17.56 2.99 -1.79
CA SER A 463 -18.96 2.59 -1.71
C SER A 463 -19.19 1.39 -0.79
N GLU A 464 -18.22 0.49 -0.76
CA GLU A 464 -18.18 -0.75 0.02
C GLU A 464 -17.66 -0.58 1.45
N TRP A 465 -17.56 0.67 1.95
CA TRP A 465 -17.16 0.92 3.32
C TRP A 465 -18.17 0.31 4.33
N SER A 466 -17.62 -0.36 5.34
CA SER A 466 -18.36 -0.97 6.46
C SER A 466 -18.13 -0.22 7.77
N PHE A 467 -16.91 0.27 7.94
CA PHE A 467 -16.43 0.99 9.10
C PHE A 467 -15.61 2.20 8.66
N ASP A 468 -15.68 3.29 9.42
CA ASP A 468 -15.03 4.58 9.15
C ASP A 468 -14.42 5.08 10.46
N GLN A 469 -13.10 4.99 10.61
CA GLN A 469 -12.37 5.43 11.80
C GLN A 469 -12.14 6.95 11.74
N PHE A 470 -12.53 7.69 12.78
CA PHE A 470 -12.52 9.15 12.68
C PHE A 470 -11.97 9.92 13.88
N ASN A 471 -11.77 9.31 15.05
CA ASN A 471 -11.20 10.02 16.20
C ASN A 471 -10.73 9.08 17.32
N GLU A 472 -9.54 9.29 17.89
CA GLU A 472 -9.09 8.59 19.10
C GLU A 472 -9.60 9.32 20.35
N VAL A 473 -10.15 8.57 21.32
CA VAL A 473 -10.60 9.12 22.61
C VAL A 473 -10.20 8.23 23.77
N THR A 474 -9.97 8.86 24.93
CA THR A 474 -9.89 8.11 26.19
C THR A 474 -11.27 7.61 26.59
N PHE A 475 -11.39 6.31 26.85
CA PHE A 475 -12.58 5.66 27.41
C PHE A 475 -12.21 5.04 28.75
N ASP A 476 -12.69 5.65 29.84
CA ASP A 476 -12.26 5.34 31.20
C ASP A 476 -10.72 5.42 31.38
N ASP A 477 -10.02 4.29 31.50
CA ASP A 477 -8.57 4.19 31.68
C ASP A 477 -7.82 3.58 30.48
N PHE A 478 -8.49 3.37 29.35
CA PHE A 478 -7.90 2.93 28.08
C PHE A 478 -8.31 3.85 26.92
N TYR A 479 -7.79 3.57 25.72
CA TYR A 479 -8.09 4.34 24.51
C TYR A 479 -8.91 3.50 23.54
N ILE A 480 -9.87 4.15 22.89
CA ILE A 480 -10.62 3.61 21.77
C ILE A 480 -10.57 4.60 20.62
N ASP A 481 -10.60 4.06 19.41
CA ASP A 481 -10.88 4.84 18.21
C ASP A 481 -12.38 4.78 17.95
N LYS A 482 -12.99 5.94 17.75
CA LYS A 482 -14.38 6.08 17.34
C LYS A 482 -14.52 5.67 15.88
N VAL A 483 -15.49 4.79 15.64
CA VAL A 483 -15.77 4.24 14.32
C VAL A 483 -17.25 4.48 13.98
N ALA A 484 -17.50 5.06 12.80
CA ALA A 484 -18.83 5.19 12.25
C ALA A 484 -19.21 3.90 11.51
N SER A 485 -20.47 3.52 11.60
CA SER A 485 -21.08 2.40 10.88
C SER A 485 -22.61 2.48 11.05
N ASN A 486 -23.34 1.64 10.33
CA ASN A 486 -24.78 1.46 10.55
C ASN A 486 -25.18 0.00 10.30
N SER A 487 -26.44 -0.36 10.61
CA SER A 487 -26.90 -1.74 10.50
C SER A 487 -26.91 -2.32 9.09
N SER A 488 -26.88 -1.48 8.05
CA SER A 488 -26.77 -1.92 6.66
C SER A 488 -25.34 -2.07 6.16
N ARG A 489 -24.37 -1.45 6.84
CA ARG A 489 -22.95 -1.45 6.47
C ARG A 489 -22.10 -2.39 7.31
N SER A 490 -22.42 -2.52 8.60
CA SER A 490 -21.61 -3.30 9.54
C SER A 490 -21.51 -4.78 9.14
N THR A 491 -20.29 -5.30 9.20
CA THR A 491 -19.95 -6.72 8.97
C THR A 491 -19.63 -7.46 10.28
N ALA A 492 -19.85 -6.81 11.44
CA ALA A 492 -19.54 -7.39 12.75
C ALA A 492 -20.48 -8.56 13.11
N VAL A 493 -19.91 -9.57 13.76
CA VAL A 493 -20.58 -10.85 14.07
C VAL A 493 -20.71 -11.08 15.58
N ASP A 494 -21.66 -11.93 15.96
CA ASP A 494 -21.96 -12.29 17.36
C ASP A 494 -22.20 -13.79 17.58
N ASP A 495 -22.00 -14.63 16.56
CA ASP A 495 -22.18 -16.09 16.62
C ASP A 495 -20.84 -16.79 16.40
N PHE A 496 -20.27 -17.35 17.48
CA PHE A 496 -18.92 -17.91 17.49
C PHE A 496 -18.91 -19.39 17.83
N SER A 497 -18.18 -20.17 17.03
CA SER A 497 -17.93 -21.59 17.26
C SER A 497 -16.44 -21.90 17.10
N ALA A 498 -15.70 -21.79 18.21
CA ALA A 498 -14.25 -21.98 18.27
C ALA A 498 -13.82 -23.31 17.64
N GLY A 499 -12.86 -23.23 16.72
CA GLY A 499 -12.14 -24.38 16.21
C GLY A 499 -11.07 -24.89 17.18
N SER A 500 -10.58 -26.11 16.97
CA SER A 500 -9.39 -26.59 17.68
C SER A 500 -8.12 -25.93 17.16
N SER A 501 -7.10 -25.84 18.02
CA SER A 501 -5.75 -25.47 17.62
C SER A 501 -5.15 -26.52 16.68
N VAL A 502 -4.34 -26.07 15.73
CA VAL A 502 -3.53 -26.94 14.85
C VAL A 502 -2.25 -27.40 15.55
N GLY A 503 -1.67 -28.50 15.09
CA GLY A 503 -0.47 -29.11 15.69
C GLY A 503 -0.79 -30.05 16.86
N GLY A 504 -2.05 -30.49 16.97
CA GLY A 504 -2.46 -31.50 17.94
C GLY A 504 -1.90 -32.89 17.62
N SER A 505 -2.23 -33.90 18.43
CA SER A 505 -1.75 -35.28 18.23
C SER A 505 -2.09 -35.85 16.85
N ASP A 506 -3.26 -35.50 16.34
CA ASP A 506 -3.79 -36.04 15.08
C ASP A 506 -3.09 -35.37 13.88
N ASP A 507 -2.83 -34.06 13.97
CA ASP A 507 -2.05 -33.32 12.97
C ASP A 507 -0.59 -33.79 12.95
N LEU A 508 0.03 -33.94 14.13
CA LEU A 508 1.39 -34.48 14.25
C LEU A 508 1.49 -35.90 13.71
N ALA A 509 0.45 -36.73 13.85
CA ALA A 509 0.45 -38.07 13.26
C ALA A 509 0.52 -37.99 11.72
N LYS A 510 -0.29 -37.12 11.09
CA LYS A 510 -0.27 -36.89 9.64
C LYS A 510 1.08 -36.34 9.17
N ILE A 511 1.63 -35.35 9.87
CA ILE A 511 2.97 -34.79 9.57
C ILE A 511 4.05 -35.86 9.67
N ASN A 512 4.02 -36.71 10.70
CA ASN A 512 4.99 -37.80 10.82
C ASN A 512 4.87 -38.82 9.68
N GLU A 513 3.67 -39.13 9.21
CA GLU A 513 3.46 -39.99 8.03
C GLU A 513 4.05 -39.36 6.75
N ILE A 514 3.89 -38.04 6.57
CA ILE A 514 4.46 -37.28 5.45
C ILE A 514 5.99 -37.30 5.51
N VAL A 515 6.58 -36.91 6.66
CA VAL A 515 8.03 -36.88 6.85
C VAL A 515 8.65 -38.27 6.66
N GLN A 516 7.98 -39.33 7.16
CA GLN A 516 8.42 -40.69 6.93
C GLN A 516 8.37 -41.05 5.43
N SER A 517 7.28 -40.70 4.73
CA SER A 517 7.14 -40.96 3.29
C SER A 517 8.20 -40.22 2.46
N LEU A 518 8.53 -38.97 2.82
CA LEU A 518 9.63 -38.23 2.23
C LEU A 518 10.97 -38.97 2.44
N SER A 519 11.24 -39.44 3.66
CA SER A 519 12.48 -40.16 3.99
C SER A 519 12.65 -41.51 3.26
N GLU A 520 11.53 -42.16 2.90
CA GLU A 520 11.52 -43.44 2.20
C GLU A 520 11.62 -43.28 0.68
N THR A 521 11.10 -42.16 0.15
CA THR A 521 11.00 -41.91 -1.29
C THR A 521 12.20 -41.12 -1.82
N ASP A 522 12.78 -40.24 -1.01
CA ASP A 522 13.81 -39.32 -1.43
C ASP A 522 15.08 -39.39 -0.57
N SER A 523 16.24 -39.37 -1.24
CA SER A 523 17.55 -39.51 -0.57
C SER A 523 17.93 -38.32 0.30
N ILE A 524 17.43 -37.11 0.01
CA ILE A 524 17.67 -35.88 0.78
C ILE A 524 17.06 -36.00 2.17
N PHE A 525 15.86 -36.61 2.27
CA PHE A 525 15.16 -36.81 3.53
C PHE A 525 15.55 -38.12 4.25
N SER A 526 16.43 -38.94 3.69
CA SER A 526 16.77 -40.25 4.28
C SER A 526 17.33 -40.18 5.71
N PHE A 527 17.94 -39.05 6.11
CA PHE A 527 18.47 -38.87 7.45
C PHE A 527 17.38 -38.64 8.52
N VAL A 528 16.16 -38.23 8.13
CA VAL A 528 15.05 -38.00 9.06
C VAL A 528 14.19 -39.23 9.31
N LYS A 529 14.55 -40.38 8.72
CA LYS A 529 13.79 -41.63 8.78
C LYS A 529 13.43 -42.10 10.20
N ASP A 530 14.29 -41.82 11.17
CA ASP A 530 14.11 -42.20 12.57
C ASP A 530 13.76 -41.00 13.48
N ILE A 531 13.45 -39.83 12.91
CA ILE A 531 13.03 -38.64 13.65
C ILE A 531 11.51 -38.64 13.77
N THR A 532 11.01 -38.43 14.99
CA THR A 532 9.59 -38.17 15.26
C THR A 532 9.39 -36.69 15.56
N ILE A 533 8.48 -36.06 14.82
CA ILE A 533 8.04 -34.69 15.07
C ILE A 533 7.11 -34.70 16.28
N GLU A 534 7.60 -34.16 17.40
CA GLU A 534 6.90 -34.08 18.68
C GLU A 534 6.12 -32.76 18.85
N ALA A 535 6.50 -31.74 18.09
CA ALA A 535 5.89 -30.41 18.07
C ALA A 535 6.26 -29.68 16.77
N THR A 536 5.39 -28.78 16.33
CA THR A 536 5.63 -27.82 15.24
C THR A 536 6.60 -26.72 15.70
N SER A 537 7.25 -26.05 14.75
CA SER A 537 8.26 -25.00 14.97
C SER A 537 9.46 -25.41 15.84
N LYS A 538 9.57 -26.70 16.18
CA LYS A 538 10.71 -27.26 16.88
C LYS A 538 11.75 -27.69 15.86
N THR A 539 12.99 -27.22 16.04
CA THR A 539 14.12 -27.65 15.22
C THR A 539 14.74 -28.93 15.77
N TYR A 540 14.84 -29.96 14.92
CA TYR A 540 15.50 -31.23 15.19
C TYR A 540 16.86 -31.20 14.53
N LYS A 541 17.95 -31.32 15.30
CA LYS A 541 19.32 -31.22 14.80
C LYS A 541 20.07 -32.55 14.89
N VAL A 542 20.82 -32.86 13.84
CA VAL A 542 21.81 -33.94 13.80
C VAL A 542 23.16 -33.31 13.50
N GLU A 543 24.01 -33.20 14.51
CA GLU A 543 25.37 -32.73 14.35
C GLU A 543 26.23 -33.85 13.78
N THR A 544 27.00 -33.54 12.73
CA THR A 544 27.98 -34.49 12.18
C THR A 544 29.35 -33.81 12.08
N PRO A 545 30.44 -34.56 11.90
CA PRO A 545 31.78 -33.97 11.83
C PRO A 545 32.03 -32.99 10.67
N ALA A 546 31.14 -32.93 9.67
CA ALA A 546 31.33 -32.15 8.45
C ALA A 546 30.09 -31.32 8.04
N VAL A 547 28.90 -31.75 8.45
CA VAL A 547 27.63 -31.08 8.14
C VAL A 547 26.65 -31.21 9.29
N ASP A 548 26.08 -30.10 9.75
CA ASP A 548 24.98 -30.14 10.69
C ASP A 548 23.67 -30.11 9.91
N LEU A 549 22.81 -31.09 10.13
CA LEU A 549 21.50 -31.17 9.50
C LEU A 549 20.45 -30.72 10.50
N SER A 550 19.52 -29.89 10.05
CA SER A 550 18.38 -29.48 10.86
C SER A 550 17.08 -29.56 10.09
N LEU A 551 16.04 -30.05 10.77
CA LEU A 551 14.68 -30.16 10.26
C LEU A 551 13.76 -29.31 11.14
N THR A 552 12.91 -28.51 10.52
CA THR A 552 11.80 -27.83 11.18
C THR A 552 10.52 -28.13 10.40
N VAL A 553 9.40 -28.28 11.10
CA VAL A 553 8.08 -28.33 10.47
C VAL A 553 7.22 -27.21 11.04
N ASP A 554 6.83 -26.29 10.18
CA ASP A 554 5.97 -25.16 10.53
C ASP A 554 4.59 -25.31 9.89
N LEU A 555 3.56 -24.78 10.55
CA LEU A 555 2.20 -24.79 10.05
C LEU A 555 1.70 -23.36 9.88
N GLU A 556 1.01 -23.08 8.77
CA GLU A 556 0.26 -21.85 8.55
C GLU A 556 1.04 -20.57 8.89
N GLY A 557 0.59 -19.86 9.94
CA GLY A 557 1.19 -18.62 10.39
C GLY A 557 2.55 -18.76 11.05
N SER A 558 3.05 -19.97 11.28
CA SER A 558 4.44 -20.18 11.70
C SER A 558 5.42 -20.29 10.52
N ILE A 559 4.92 -20.43 9.29
CA ILE A 559 5.76 -20.55 8.10
C ILE A 559 6.50 -19.22 7.86
N SER A 560 7.81 -19.29 7.62
CA SER A 560 8.69 -18.13 7.48
C SER A 560 8.47 -17.38 6.16
N ASP A 561 8.49 -16.04 6.23
CA ASP A 561 8.36 -15.13 5.09
C ASP A 561 9.71 -14.92 4.37
N ASP A 562 10.82 -15.28 5.02
CA ASP A 562 12.18 -15.15 4.50
C ASP A 562 12.62 -16.45 3.82
N ASP A 563 12.80 -16.38 2.50
CA ASP A 563 13.32 -17.46 1.65
C ASP A 563 14.83 -17.32 1.37
N GLY A 564 15.48 -16.30 1.94
CA GLY A 564 16.89 -15.94 1.70
C GLY A 564 17.15 -15.29 0.34
N ASP A 565 18.39 -14.81 0.13
CA ASP A 565 18.80 -13.97 -1.02
C ASP A 565 18.59 -14.60 -2.42
N THR A 566 18.37 -15.92 -2.52
CA THR A 566 18.05 -16.62 -3.78
C THR A 566 17.28 -17.92 -3.51
N SER A 567 16.02 -17.98 -3.93
CA SER A 567 15.20 -19.19 -3.92
C SER A 567 14.75 -19.57 -5.34
N ILE A 568 14.64 -20.86 -5.61
CA ILE A 568 14.01 -21.39 -6.83
C ILE A 568 12.79 -22.17 -6.40
N ASN A 569 11.63 -21.84 -6.98
CA ASN A 569 10.36 -22.50 -6.72
C ASN A 569 10.03 -23.52 -7.80
N TYR A 570 9.59 -24.71 -7.40
CA TYR A 570 9.08 -25.77 -8.25
C TYR A 570 7.63 -26.09 -7.85
N ASN A 571 6.70 -25.83 -8.77
CA ASN A 571 5.28 -26.03 -8.48
C ASN A 571 4.90 -27.48 -8.74
N VAL A 572 4.33 -28.15 -7.74
CA VAL A 572 3.85 -29.53 -7.83
C VAL A 572 2.34 -29.52 -8.04
N ASN A 573 1.88 -30.19 -9.09
CA ASN A 573 0.46 -30.41 -9.36
C ASN A 573 0.23 -31.88 -9.74
N ASP A 574 -0.71 -32.54 -9.09
CA ASP A 574 -1.06 -33.96 -9.32
C ASP A 574 0.18 -34.89 -9.32
N GLY A 575 1.06 -34.67 -8.34
CA GLY A 575 2.30 -35.40 -8.13
C GLY A 575 3.36 -35.20 -9.21
N SER A 576 3.20 -34.17 -10.05
CA SER A 576 4.11 -33.83 -11.15
C SER A 576 4.69 -32.43 -10.98
N VAL A 577 5.99 -32.30 -11.21
CA VAL A 577 6.69 -31.02 -11.12
C VAL A 577 6.48 -30.22 -12.40
N ASN A 578 5.95 -29.01 -12.28
CA ASN A 578 5.84 -28.02 -13.34
C ASN A 578 6.79 -26.85 -13.06
N PHE A 579 7.40 -26.32 -14.13
CA PHE A 579 8.29 -25.17 -14.03
C PHE A 579 7.55 -23.91 -14.45
N THR A 580 7.47 -22.93 -13.57
CA THR A 580 7.01 -21.58 -13.89
C THR A 580 8.25 -20.68 -13.83
N LEU A 581 8.52 -19.95 -14.91
CA LEU A 581 9.75 -19.15 -15.07
C LEU A 581 9.34 -17.74 -15.46
N ASP A 582 9.95 -16.74 -14.82
CA ASP A 582 9.84 -15.34 -15.27
C ASP A 582 10.44 -15.14 -16.67
N ASP A 583 9.90 -14.17 -17.41
CA ASP A 583 10.22 -13.95 -18.84
C ASP A 583 11.70 -13.68 -19.11
N GLU A 584 12.43 -13.07 -18.16
CA GLU A 584 13.88 -12.83 -18.27
C GLU A 584 14.73 -14.12 -18.07
N ILE A 585 14.17 -15.14 -17.40
CA ILE A 585 14.84 -16.42 -17.09
C ILE A 585 14.73 -17.41 -18.26
N SER A 586 13.66 -17.32 -19.06
CA SER A 586 13.42 -18.20 -20.21
C SER A 586 14.56 -18.19 -21.25
N GLN A 587 15.27 -17.08 -21.40
CA GLN A 587 16.41 -16.95 -22.32
C GLN A 587 17.69 -17.62 -21.79
N ILE A 588 17.88 -17.67 -20.47
CA ILE A 588 19.06 -18.21 -19.79
C ILE A 588 19.02 -19.75 -19.72
N ILE A 589 17.83 -20.35 -19.63
CA ILE A 589 17.63 -21.81 -19.62
C ILE A 589 17.86 -22.43 -21.00
N ALA A 590 17.53 -21.70 -22.08
CA ALA A 590 17.88 -22.12 -23.44
C ALA A 590 19.40 -22.28 -23.62
N GLU A 591 20.20 -21.53 -22.86
CA GLU A 591 21.66 -21.51 -22.93
C GLU A 591 22.35 -22.50 -21.94
N ASN A 592 21.64 -23.00 -20.91
CA ASN A 592 22.20 -23.85 -19.83
C ASN A 592 21.49 -25.20 -19.63
N THR A 593 20.95 -25.78 -20.70
CA THR A 593 20.12 -27.02 -20.72
C THR A 593 20.77 -28.27 -20.09
N ALA A 594 22.09 -28.27 -19.83
CA ALA A 594 22.81 -29.41 -19.26
C ALA A 594 22.67 -29.55 -17.73
N GLY A 595 22.32 -28.49 -17.00
CA GLY A 595 22.16 -28.54 -15.53
C GLY A 595 20.80 -29.09 -15.06
N PHE A 596 19.74 -28.89 -15.85
CA PHE A 596 18.37 -29.35 -15.54
C PHE A 596 18.05 -30.76 -16.01
N THR A 597 18.95 -31.40 -16.75
CA THR A 597 18.77 -32.75 -17.29
C THR A 597 19.53 -33.81 -16.49
N ASP A 598 20.06 -33.45 -15.32
CA ASP A 598 20.60 -34.45 -14.38
C ASP A 598 19.45 -35.29 -13.83
N THR A 599 19.40 -36.53 -14.31
CA THR A 599 18.44 -37.56 -13.92
C THR A 599 18.27 -37.74 -12.41
N THR A 600 19.26 -37.36 -11.60
CA THR A 600 19.22 -37.55 -10.15
C THR A 600 18.47 -36.41 -9.45
N VAL A 601 18.56 -35.19 -9.99
CA VAL A 601 17.77 -34.02 -9.53
C VAL A 601 16.30 -34.23 -9.87
N THR A 602 16.01 -34.60 -11.12
CA THR A 602 14.63 -34.86 -11.56
C THR A 602 14.01 -36.01 -10.77
N ALA A 603 14.74 -37.10 -10.51
CA ALA A 603 14.25 -38.21 -9.70
C ALA A 603 13.94 -37.82 -8.25
N SER A 604 14.72 -36.90 -7.68
CA SER A 604 14.49 -36.40 -6.32
C SER A 604 13.23 -35.51 -6.24
N LEU A 605 13.11 -34.56 -7.18
CA LEU A 605 11.94 -33.70 -7.29
C LEU A 605 10.66 -34.51 -7.58
N ASP A 606 10.72 -35.49 -8.48
CA ASP A 606 9.61 -36.41 -8.77
C ASP A 606 9.24 -37.25 -7.53
N GLY A 607 10.25 -37.68 -6.75
CA GLY A 607 10.05 -38.41 -5.50
C GLY A 607 9.27 -37.59 -4.48
N ILE A 608 9.70 -36.36 -4.23
CA ILE A 608 9.04 -35.42 -3.30
C ILE A 608 7.64 -35.07 -3.80
N ALA A 609 7.50 -34.74 -5.09
CA ALA A 609 6.23 -34.44 -5.72
C ALA A 609 5.23 -35.59 -5.57
N SER A 610 5.70 -36.85 -5.68
CA SER A 610 4.84 -38.02 -5.50
C SER A 610 4.28 -38.17 -4.09
N VAL A 611 4.94 -37.61 -3.07
CA VAL A 611 4.50 -37.62 -1.66
C VAL A 611 3.50 -36.51 -1.40
N ILE A 612 3.83 -35.26 -1.77
CA ILE A 612 3.00 -34.10 -1.41
C ILE A 612 1.79 -33.90 -2.32
N LYS A 613 1.81 -34.47 -3.55
CA LYS A 613 0.79 -34.34 -4.60
C LYS A 613 0.59 -32.94 -5.15
N ASP A 614 0.35 -31.96 -4.30
CA ASP A 614 0.13 -30.57 -4.67
C ASP A 614 0.87 -29.68 -3.66
N GLY A 615 1.47 -28.59 -4.13
CA GLY A 615 2.26 -27.68 -3.29
C GLY A 615 3.53 -27.20 -3.98
N ASP A 616 4.49 -26.72 -3.19
CA ASP A 616 5.72 -26.12 -3.70
C ASP A 616 6.96 -26.79 -3.12
N ILE A 617 8.01 -26.85 -3.92
CA ILE A 617 9.34 -27.24 -3.47
C ILE A 617 10.24 -26.03 -3.69
N LYS A 618 10.90 -25.55 -2.64
CA LYS A 618 11.83 -24.43 -2.72
C LYS A 618 13.22 -24.85 -2.30
N SER A 619 14.24 -24.33 -2.99
CA SER A 619 15.64 -24.54 -2.61
C SER A 619 16.43 -23.25 -2.68
N GLY A 620 17.32 -23.06 -1.70
CA GLY A 620 18.17 -21.88 -1.58
C GLY A 620 19.53 -22.22 -1.00
N MET A 621 20.53 -21.38 -1.28
CA MET A 621 21.88 -21.50 -0.73
C MET A 621 22.31 -20.18 -0.13
N SER A 622 22.91 -20.23 1.06
CA SER A 622 23.48 -19.07 1.73
C SER A 622 24.94 -19.34 2.10
N VAL A 623 25.81 -18.34 1.96
CA VAL A 623 27.22 -18.43 2.34
C VAL A 623 27.51 -17.40 3.42
N LYS A 624 27.88 -17.86 4.62
CA LYS A 624 28.23 -17.00 5.77
C LYS A 624 29.71 -17.13 6.09
N ALA A 625 30.27 -16.17 6.83
CA ALA A 625 31.67 -16.22 7.28
C ALA A 625 32.01 -17.51 8.08
N THR A 626 31.01 -18.13 8.71
CA THR A 626 31.13 -19.34 9.52
C THR A 626 31.04 -20.64 8.72
N GLY A 627 30.46 -20.64 7.51
CA GLY A 627 30.18 -21.85 6.72
C GLY A 627 29.23 -21.60 5.55
N THR A 628 28.98 -22.65 4.77
CA THR A 628 27.97 -22.65 3.69
C THR A 628 26.73 -23.39 4.17
N SER A 629 25.54 -22.87 3.92
CA SER A 629 24.27 -23.53 4.25
C SER A 629 23.43 -23.75 2.99
N ILE A 630 22.83 -24.93 2.87
CA ILE A 630 21.81 -25.21 1.86
C ILE A 630 20.48 -25.39 2.59
N THR A 631 19.46 -24.67 2.13
CA THR A 631 18.09 -24.76 2.65
C THR A 631 17.19 -25.39 1.59
N PHE A 632 16.36 -26.33 1.99
CA PHE A 632 15.36 -26.96 1.18
C PHE A 632 14.03 -26.91 1.92
N LYS A 633 12.97 -26.45 1.26
CA LYS A 633 11.63 -26.30 1.83
C LYS A 633 10.64 -27.07 0.98
N VAL A 634 9.68 -27.70 1.64
CA VAL A 634 8.56 -28.38 1.00
C VAL A 634 7.28 -27.86 1.62
N ASP A 635 6.49 -27.17 0.82
CA ASP A 635 5.21 -26.58 1.19
C ASP A 635 4.07 -27.45 0.61
N SER A 636 3.09 -27.80 1.41
CA SER A 636 1.87 -28.50 0.96
C SER A 636 0.79 -28.41 2.03
N THR A 637 -0.35 -29.08 1.83
CA THR A 637 -1.49 -29.04 2.74
C THR A 637 -1.87 -30.41 3.28
N PHE A 638 -2.55 -30.43 4.42
CA PHE A 638 -3.23 -31.61 4.94
C PHE A 638 -4.58 -31.23 5.56
N GLU A 639 -5.53 -32.17 5.57
CA GLU A 639 -6.84 -31.93 6.19
C GLU A 639 -6.73 -31.91 7.73
N HIS A 640 -7.25 -30.88 8.38
CA HIS A 640 -7.45 -30.79 9.84
C HIS A 640 -8.94 -30.86 10.16
N GLU A 641 -9.37 -31.90 10.88
CA GLU A 641 -10.73 -31.99 11.40
C GLU A 641 -10.84 -31.19 12.70
N SER A 642 -11.50 -30.04 12.64
CA SER A 642 -11.62 -29.13 13.76
C SER A 642 -12.78 -29.50 14.68
N THR A 643 -12.65 -29.17 15.97
CA THR A 643 -13.69 -29.45 16.98
C THR A 643 -15.04 -28.75 16.73
N ASN A 644 -15.07 -27.75 15.84
CA ASN A 644 -16.30 -27.12 15.36
C ASN A 644 -17.05 -27.95 14.29
N GLY A 645 -16.54 -29.13 13.92
CA GLY A 645 -17.14 -30.05 12.95
C GLY A 645 -16.82 -29.72 11.49
N LYS A 646 -15.90 -28.79 11.24
CA LYS A 646 -15.41 -28.44 9.90
C LYS A 646 -14.04 -29.07 9.65
N THR A 647 -13.75 -29.32 8.38
CA THR A 647 -12.42 -29.73 7.92
C THR A 647 -11.76 -28.54 7.22
N TYR A 648 -10.55 -28.21 7.63
CA TYR A 648 -9.74 -27.13 7.05
C TYR A 648 -8.53 -27.74 6.33
N GLU A 649 -8.14 -27.18 5.20
CA GLU A 649 -6.85 -27.51 4.59
C GLU A 649 -5.78 -26.66 5.25
N ILE A 650 -4.89 -27.31 5.99
CA ILE A 650 -3.82 -26.68 6.76
C ILE A 650 -2.51 -26.80 6.02
N GLU A 651 -1.87 -25.67 5.75
CA GLU A 651 -0.54 -25.63 5.13
C GLU A 651 0.55 -26.01 6.12
N TYR A 652 1.54 -26.75 5.63
CA TYR A 652 2.77 -27.07 6.34
C TYR A 652 4.00 -26.78 5.47
N GLU A 653 5.07 -26.29 6.10
CA GLU A 653 6.42 -26.19 5.49
C GLU A 653 7.34 -27.18 6.22
N VAL A 654 7.98 -28.08 5.47
CA VAL A 654 9.12 -28.87 5.98
C VAL A 654 10.41 -28.19 5.54
N THR A 655 11.09 -27.54 6.48
CA THR A 655 12.38 -26.88 6.25
C THR A 655 13.52 -27.82 6.63
N LEU A 656 14.39 -28.10 5.67
CA LEU A 656 15.65 -28.81 5.84
C LEU A 656 16.82 -27.84 5.63
N VAL A 657 17.71 -27.72 6.61
CA VAL A 657 18.95 -26.95 6.46
C VAL A 657 20.15 -27.86 6.67
N ALA A 658 21.09 -27.84 5.72
CA ALA A 658 22.40 -28.48 5.82
C ALA A 658 23.49 -27.42 5.94
N GLU A 659 24.10 -27.31 7.12
CA GLU A 659 25.18 -26.36 7.42
C GLU A 659 26.55 -27.04 7.36
N PHE A 660 27.34 -26.70 6.35
CA PHE A 660 28.67 -27.27 6.12
C PHE A 660 29.74 -26.53 6.92
N HIS A 661 30.58 -27.29 7.61
CA HIS A 661 31.68 -26.76 8.40
C HIS A 661 32.95 -27.60 8.21
N SER A 662 34.08 -27.03 8.65
CA SER A 662 35.39 -27.66 8.48
C SER A 662 35.57 -28.80 9.47
N ILE A 663 36.06 -29.95 8.98
CA ILE A 663 36.40 -31.11 9.80
C ILE A 663 37.67 -30.79 10.60
N ILE A 664 37.56 -30.79 11.93
CA ILE A 664 38.66 -30.52 12.86
C ILE A 664 39.14 -31.78 13.59
N SER A 665 40.40 -31.77 14.03
CA SER A 665 41.03 -32.90 14.73
C SER A 665 40.49 -33.06 16.16
N PRO A 666 40.30 -34.29 16.69
CA PRO A 666 40.64 -35.58 16.08
C PRO A 666 39.65 -36.01 15.00
N LEU A 667 40.18 -36.47 13.86
CA LEU A 667 39.35 -36.92 12.74
C LEU A 667 38.50 -38.14 13.15
N PRO A 668 37.23 -38.20 12.72
CA PRO A 668 36.42 -39.40 12.87
C PRO A 668 37.12 -40.61 12.28
N ALA A 669 36.95 -41.80 12.88
CA ALA A 669 37.68 -43.02 12.49
C ALA A 669 37.45 -43.45 11.02
N TRP A 670 36.43 -42.93 10.36
CA TRP A 670 36.03 -43.20 8.99
C TRP A 670 36.41 -42.08 7.99
N VAL A 671 37.01 -40.98 8.46
CA VAL A 671 37.50 -39.88 7.62
C VAL A 671 39.01 -39.92 7.55
N THR A 672 39.56 -40.04 6.34
CA THR A 672 41.01 -39.91 6.13
C THR A 672 41.43 -38.45 6.13
N ALA A 673 42.71 -38.17 6.45
CA ALA A 673 43.25 -36.82 6.38
C ALA A 673 43.09 -36.18 4.99
N VAL A 674 43.20 -36.97 3.91
CA VAL A 674 43.01 -36.49 2.53
C VAL A 674 41.57 -36.04 2.31
N GLN A 675 40.59 -36.82 2.76
CA GLN A 675 39.16 -36.46 2.64
C GLN A 675 38.81 -35.23 3.47
N ALA A 676 39.39 -35.09 4.67
CA ALA A 676 39.20 -33.90 5.49
C ALA A 676 39.81 -32.65 4.84
N ASP A 677 41.00 -32.76 4.25
CA ASP A 677 41.65 -31.65 3.55
C ASP A 677 40.88 -31.26 2.28
N GLU A 678 40.39 -32.23 1.49
CA GLU A 678 39.56 -31.98 0.29
C GLU A 678 38.24 -31.28 0.66
N HIS A 679 37.52 -31.76 1.68
CA HIS A 679 36.30 -31.13 2.18
C HIS A 679 36.55 -29.72 2.69
N ASN A 680 37.57 -29.54 3.55
CA ASN A 680 37.91 -28.25 4.12
C ASN A 680 38.32 -27.24 3.03
N THR A 681 39.06 -27.69 2.02
CA THR A 681 39.40 -26.86 0.85
C THR A 681 38.14 -26.42 0.12
N SER A 682 37.18 -27.32 -0.11
CA SER A 682 35.91 -26.98 -0.76
C SER A 682 35.09 -25.96 0.04
N VAL A 683 35.05 -26.10 1.38
CA VAL A 683 34.36 -25.15 2.26
C VAL A 683 35.06 -23.79 2.24
N ASP A 684 36.39 -23.77 2.26
CA ASP A 684 37.17 -22.53 2.24
C ASP A 684 37.11 -21.82 0.87
N ASP A 685 37.10 -22.58 -0.23
CA ASP A 685 36.90 -22.06 -1.58
C ASP A 685 35.50 -21.45 -1.74
N ALA A 686 34.46 -22.10 -1.21
CA ALA A 686 33.10 -21.54 -1.22
C ALA A 686 33.03 -20.22 -0.43
N LYS A 687 33.68 -20.14 0.73
CA LYS A 687 33.78 -18.90 1.53
C LYS A 687 34.55 -17.80 0.81
N ALA A 688 35.67 -18.13 0.16
CA ALA A 688 36.50 -17.16 -0.55
C ALA A 688 35.80 -16.55 -1.76
N ASN A 689 34.96 -17.36 -2.44
CA ASN A 689 34.18 -16.93 -3.58
C ASN A 689 32.81 -16.33 -3.19
N ALA A 690 32.45 -16.29 -1.91
CA ALA A 690 31.15 -15.79 -1.44
C ALA A 690 30.77 -14.41 -2.01
N PRO A 691 31.67 -13.39 -2.08
CA PRO A 691 31.30 -12.09 -2.64
C PRO A 691 31.03 -12.12 -4.15
N GLU A 692 31.75 -12.95 -4.91
CA GLU A 692 31.51 -13.14 -6.35
C GLU A 692 30.26 -13.98 -6.59
N ILE A 693 30.03 -15.01 -5.76
CA ILE A 693 28.82 -15.83 -5.76
C ILE A 693 27.61 -14.96 -5.45
N THR A 694 27.60 -14.14 -4.40
CA THR A 694 26.52 -13.18 -4.09
C THR A 694 26.30 -12.16 -5.22
N THR A 695 27.37 -11.67 -5.85
CA THR A 695 27.27 -10.69 -6.96
C THR A 695 26.78 -11.34 -8.27
N VAL A 696 27.10 -12.61 -8.52
CA VAL A 696 26.58 -13.38 -9.66
C VAL A 696 25.15 -13.87 -9.39
N LEU A 697 24.82 -14.24 -8.15
CA LEU A 697 23.48 -14.60 -7.68
C LEU A 697 22.49 -13.42 -7.85
N LEU A 698 22.92 -12.19 -7.54
CA LEU A 698 22.16 -10.95 -7.77
C LEU A 698 22.02 -10.54 -9.25
N ARG A 699 22.81 -11.11 -10.17
CA ARG A 699 22.85 -10.71 -11.58
C ARG A 699 22.35 -11.78 -12.55
N VAL A 700 22.34 -13.04 -12.13
CA VAL A 700 22.03 -14.19 -13.00
C VAL A 700 21.44 -15.29 -12.12
N GLY A 701 20.12 -15.31 -11.96
CA GLY A 701 19.37 -16.38 -11.30
C GLY A 701 19.53 -17.71 -12.03
N THR A 702 20.64 -18.40 -11.80
CA THR A 702 21.10 -19.48 -12.69
C THR A 702 20.98 -20.86 -12.06
N ALA A 703 20.24 -21.71 -12.76
CA ALA A 703 20.24 -23.17 -12.72
C ALA A 703 21.57 -23.90 -12.49
N ALA A 704 22.70 -23.28 -12.84
CA ALA A 704 24.03 -23.82 -12.56
C ALA A 704 24.29 -23.95 -11.05
N VAL A 705 23.64 -23.09 -10.25
CA VAL A 705 23.64 -23.12 -8.79
C VAL A 705 22.87 -24.34 -8.27
N VAL A 706 21.76 -24.74 -8.91
CA VAL A 706 21.00 -25.96 -8.59
C VAL A 706 21.84 -27.20 -8.88
N ALA A 707 22.50 -27.26 -10.04
CA ALA A 707 23.43 -28.34 -10.33
C ALA A 707 24.58 -28.33 -9.32
N LEU A 708 25.17 -27.20 -8.94
CA LEU A 708 26.26 -27.20 -7.96
C LEU A 708 25.81 -27.49 -6.51
N ALA A 709 24.63 -27.02 -6.09
CA ALA A 709 24.08 -27.23 -4.76
C ALA A 709 23.49 -28.64 -4.62
N ILE A 710 22.71 -29.11 -5.60
CA ILE A 710 22.15 -30.47 -5.60
C ILE A 710 23.20 -31.49 -6.02
N THR A 711 24.09 -31.25 -6.98
CA THR A 711 25.24 -32.14 -7.22
C THR A 711 26.28 -32.03 -6.10
N GLY A 712 26.37 -30.91 -5.36
CA GLY A 712 27.17 -30.80 -4.14
C GLY A 712 26.56 -31.59 -2.97
N LEU A 713 25.24 -31.51 -2.81
CA LEU A 713 24.46 -32.27 -1.83
C LEU A 713 24.33 -33.74 -2.21
N ILE A 714 24.31 -34.10 -3.49
CA ILE A 714 24.37 -35.46 -4.03
C ILE A 714 25.81 -35.95 -4.07
N MET A 715 26.85 -35.13 -4.23
CA MET A 715 28.25 -35.57 -4.09
C MET A 715 28.56 -35.85 -2.62
N THR A 716 28.10 -34.97 -1.72
CA THR A 716 28.13 -35.21 -0.29
C THR A 716 27.13 -36.30 0.12
N ALA A 717 25.99 -36.46 -0.56
CA ALA A 717 25.01 -37.55 -0.43
C ALA A 717 25.16 -38.70 -1.42
N THR A 718 26.34 -38.86 -2.01
CA THR A 718 26.85 -40.10 -2.59
C THR A 718 28.05 -40.55 -1.77
N PHE A 719 28.72 -39.61 -1.10
CA PHE A 719 29.45 -39.86 0.14
C PHE A 719 28.51 -40.36 1.27
N LEU A 720 27.37 -39.71 1.55
CA LEU A 720 26.50 -40.04 2.70
C LEU A 720 25.83 -41.42 2.62
N PRO A 721 25.30 -41.98 1.52
CA PRO A 721 24.66 -43.31 1.51
C PRO A 721 25.62 -44.43 1.87
N SER A 722 26.92 -44.23 1.65
CA SER A 722 27.96 -45.16 2.10
C SER A 722 28.34 -44.99 3.59
N ILE A 723 27.96 -43.85 4.20
CA ILE A 723 28.33 -43.44 5.57
C ILE A 723 27.09 -43.43 6.51
N ILE A 724 25.87 -43.26 6.00
CA ILE A 724 24.58 -43.20 6.72
C ILE A 724 24.30 -44.50 7.48
N PRO A 725 24.51 -45.70 6.92
CA PRO A 725 24.40 -46.94 7.70
C PRO A 725 25.39 -46.98 8.88
N GLY A 726 26.54 -46.28 8.78
CA GLY A 726 27.53 -46.14 9.85
C GLY A 726 27.22 -45.03 10.86
N LEU A 727 26.61 -43.91 10.42
CA LEU A 727 26.15 -42.81 11.25
C LEU A 727 24.93 -43.21 12.10
N ILE A 728 23.96 -43.92 11.51
CA ILE A 728 22.77 -44.44 12.21
C ILE A 728 23.17 -45.58 13.19
N ALA A 729 24.15 -46.42 12.83
CA ALA A 729 24.65 -47.46 13.72
C ALA A 729 25.43 -46.94 14.94
N LEU A 730 25.89 -45.68 14.92
CA LEU A 730 26.61 -45.06 16.04
C LEU A 730 25.73 -44.16 16.91
N ALA A 731 24.66 -43.57 16.37
CA ALA A 731 23.67 -42.84 17.16
C ALA A 731 22.78 -43.78 18.01
N ALA A 732 22.68 -45.06 17.62
CA ALA A 732 21.99 -46.12 18.36
C ALA A 732 22.86 -46.85 19.40
N ALA A 733 24.10 -46.39 19.64
CA ALA A 733 25.06 -46.92 20.62
C ALA A 733 25.48 -45.84 21.62
#